data_AF-A0A7W0KPW6-F1
#
_entry.id   AF-A0A7W0KPW6-F1
#
_cell.length_a   1.000
_cell.length_b   1.000
_cell.length_c   1.000
_cell.angle_alpha   90.00
_cell.angle_beta   90.00
_cell.angle_gamma   90.00
#
_symmetry.space_group_name_H-M   'P 1'
#
loop_
_entity.id
_entity.type
_entity.pdbx_description
1 polymer ?
#
loop_
_entity_poly.entity_id
_entity_poly.type
_entity_poly.pdbx_seq_one_letter_code
_entity_poly.pdbx_strand_id
1 'polypeptide(L)'
;MADSILDLVAQRVVVYDGATGTWLQTQDLSLDDYGGEANEGCTDILGVTRPDVIAALHTAYLEVGADVVETNTFGAFGVPLGEYDMTDRSHEIALANTRIAREVADGFSTPDRKRYVAGSLGPGTKSPSLGQIRFAALRDHYQVAGEALLEGGVDLFILETHFDLLALKAAVIGVRRAMAKAGRQVPIQAQVTMELTGRMLVGTEIGAALASIDPLKVDIVGLNCATGPTEMGEHIRHLSQHSRVPISVLPNAGLPSVVDGKMHYDLTAEQLEVHQRRFVEELGVQVIGGCCGTTPEFIKRLADMAPNLTPAVRTVDHEPSVSSIYSPVALHQDLSFLMIGERTNANGSRKFREAMLEGDYDTCTAMATQQTKEGAHVLDVCVDYVGRDGTQDMDEVVSRFATQANAPLVLDSTEPEVIEAGLQWIGGRAILNSANLEDGFAPGSRLDRVFSLAQEYGAAVICLCIDEEGQARDVEWKVRVAKRIATLARESYGLENSDLIFDALTFPLSTGDDDLRRDAIQTMDAIKAIKEEIPGCFTTLGLSNVSFGLSPASRHVLNSVFMHECTEVGLDSAIVHASKITPLSKIPTEQRDVALDLIYDRRGEAGVLSEGAKDYDPLQKFLEVFADVSVQKEVKEDRSGWPVGERLHHRIIDGDRENLTDDLDQAMAEGITPLTIINEHLLGGMKVVGELFGAGEMQLPFVLQSAETMKASVAYLEPYMEKVADGVDASKGRIVLATVKGDVHDIGKNLVDIILTNNGYEVHNIGIKISITEMIEKALEVKAHAIGMSGLLVKSTLIMRDNLNELNTRELSDIPVLLGGAALTRSYVERDLRNVYEGRLFYGKDAFEGLRVMDRLGEIRTDPSTDDPDWG
;
A
#
# COMPACT_ATOMS: atom_id res chain seq x y z
N MET A 1 16.59 -34.96 -8.76
CA MET A 1 15.84 -34.36 -9.87
C MET A 1 14.75 -33.51 -9.24
N ALA A 2 14.42 -32.38 -9.85
CA ALA A 2 13.28 -31.58 -9.42
C ALA A 2 12.00 -32.34 -9.78
N ASP A 3 11.21 -32.76 -8.79
CA ASP A 3 9.93 -33.45 -9.00
C ASP A 3 8.82 -32.42 -9.29
N SER A 4 8.99 -31.18 -8.81
CA SER A 4 8.15 -30.02 -9.07
C SER A 4 8.92 -28.85 -9.71
N ILE A 5 8.19 -27.90 -10.32
CA ILE A 5 8.79 -26.66 -10.82
C ILE A 5 9.43 -25.83 -9.69
N LEU A 6 8.88 -25.88 -8.47
CA LEU A 6 9.44 -25.15 -7.32
C LEU A 6 10.80 -25.71 -6.91
N ASP A 7 11.02 -27.02 -7.01
CA ASP A 7 12.33 -27.63 -6.79
C ASP A 7 13.34 -27.14 -7.82
N LEU A 8 12.91 -26.91 -9.07
CA LEU A 8 13.77 -26.38 -10.11
C LEU A 8 14.15 -24.92 -9.85
N VAL A 9 13.17 -24.09 -9.48
CA VAL A 9 13.36 -22.68 -9.10
C VAL A 9 14.30 -22.52 -7.90
N ALA A 10 14.28 -23.47 -6.97
CA ALA A 10 15.20 -23.50 -5.84
C ALA A 10 16.63 -23.92 -6.22
N GLN A 11 16.80 -24.69 -7.31
CA GLN A 11 18.10 -25.23 -7.73
C GLN A 11 18.85 -24.33 -8.71
N ARG A 12 18.13 -23.64 -9.60
CA ARG A 12 18.72 -22.78 -10.65
C ARG A 12 17.73 -21.77 -11.20
N VAL A 13 18.22 -20.85 -12.02
CA VAL A 13 17.38 -19.96 -12.82
C VAL A 13 16.55 -20.79 -13.82
N VAL A 14 15.25 -20.53 -13.84
CA VAL A 14 14.27 -21.16 -14.74
C VAL A 14 13.97 -20.21 -15.89
N VAL A 15 13.98 -20.73 -17.11
CA VAL A 15 13.73 -19.95 -18.33
C VAL A 15 12.36 -20.33 -18.92
N TYR A 16 11.45 -19.36 -18.99
CA TYR A 16 10.19 -19.44 -19.71
C TYR A 16 10.40 -19.20 -21.21
N ASP A 17 9.37 -19.50 -22.00
CA ASP A 17 9.29 -19.15 -23.40
C ASP A 17 9.07 -17.64 -23.61
N GLY A 18 8.78 -17.29 -24.86
CA GLY A 18 8.51 -15.91 -25.29
C GLY A 18 7.06 -15.73 -25.73
N ALA A 19 6.79 -14.69 -26.50
CA ALA A 19 5.43 -14.34 -26.90
C ALA A 19 4.73 -15.39 -27.78
N THR A 20 3.55 -15.83 -27.35
CA THR A 20 2.62 -16.58 -28.21
C THR A 20 1.96 -15.70 -29.27
N GLY A 21 1.34 -14.59 -28.86
CA GLY A 21 0.53 -13.74 -29.76
C GLY A 21 1.34 -13.15 -30.92
N THR A 22 2.47 -12.50 -30.63
CA THR A 22 3.31 -11.90 -31.70
C THR A 22 3.99 -12.97 -32.55
N TRP A 23 4.23 -14.18 -32.03
CA TRP A 23 4.74 -15.29 -32.84
C TRP A 23 3.67 -15.77 -33.83
N LEU A 24 2.43 -15.95 -33.39
CA LEU A 24 1.32 -16.37 -34.27
C LEU A 24 1.05 -15.37 -35.40
N GLN A 25 1.21 -14.07 -35.14
CA GLN A 25 1.12 -13.03 -36.17
C GLN A 25 2.14 -13.17 -37.32
N THR A 26 3.21 -13.96 -37.13
CA THR A 26 4.21 -14.24 -38.18
C THR A 26 3.92 -15.47 -39.03
N GLN A 27 2.85 -16.22 -38.73
CA GLN A 27 2.56 -17.52 -39.35
C GLN A 27 1.65 -17.44 -40.59
N ASP A 28 1.43 -16.25 -41.15
CA ASP A 28 0.58 -16.00 -42.34
C ASP A 28 -0.80 -16.71 -42.27
N LEU A 29 -1.45 -16.66 -41.09
CA LEU A 29 -2.76 -17.30 -40.85
C LEU A 29 -3.89 -16.55 -41.58
N SER A 30 -4.79 -17.32 -42.20
CA SER A 30 -5.99 -16.85 -42.90
C SER A 30 -7.23 -16.91 -42.00
N LEU A 31 -8.34 -16.31 -42.41
CA LEU A 31 -9.61 -16.38 -41.68
C LEU A 31 -10.12 -17.82 -41.51
N ASP A 32 -9.89 -18.68 -42.49
CA ASP A 32 -10.30 -20.10 -42.44
C ASP A 32 -9.54 -20.85 -41.32
N ASP A 33 -8.32 -20.43 -41.00
CA ASP A 33 -7.52 -21.02 -39.93
C ASP A 33 -8.10 -20.77 -38.53
N TYR A 34 -8.82 -19.65 -38.35
CA TYR A 34 -9.58 -19.36 -37.12
C TYR A 34 -10.96 -20.04 -37.10
N GLY A 35 -11.32 -20.77 -38.16
CA GLY A 35 -12.66 -21.35 -38.31
C GLY A 35 -13.70 -20.39 -38.86
N GLY A 36 -13.27 -19.30 -39.53
CA GLY A 36 -14.11 -18.32 -40.20
C GLY A 36 -13.96 -16.89 -39.66
N GLU A 37 -14.53 -15.93 -40.38
CA GLU A 37 -14.45 -14.49 -40.09
C GLU A 37 -14.94 -14.13 -38.68
N ALA A 38 -15.94 -14.85 -38.16
CA ALA A 38 -16.50 -14.60 -36.83
C ALA A 38 -15.50 -14.83 -35.67
N ASN A 39 -14.42 -15.58 -35.90
CA ASN A 39 -13.42 -15.93 -34.90
C ASN A 39 -12.07 -15.23 -35.14
N GLU A 40 -12.00 -14.28 -36.07
CA GLU A 40 -10.77 -13.59 -36.40
C GLU A 40 -10.13 -12.96 -35.14
N GLY A 41 -8.85 -13.24 -34.93
CA GLY A 41 -8.09 -12.73 -33.78
C GLY A 41 -8.25 -13.54 -32.49
N CYS A 42 -9.14 -14.53 -32.42
CA CYS A 42 -9.20 -15.46 -31.30
C CYS A 42 -8.04 -16.46 -31.40
N THR A 43 -6.88 -16.15 -30.84
CA THR A 43 -5.71 -17.05 -30.93
C THR A 43 -5.94 -18.36 -30.18
N ASP A 44 -6.76 -18.37 -29.13
CA ASP A 44 -7.06 -19.56 -28.34
C ASP A 44 -7.73 -20.67 -29.17
N ILE A 45 -8.59 -20.34 -30.15
CA ILE A 45 -9.30 -21.35 -30.97
C ILE A 45 -8.35 -22.18 -31.85
N LEU A 46 -7.13 -21.69 -32.11
CA LEU A 46 -6.14 -22.35 -32.95
C LEU A 46 -5.70 -23.71 -32.38
N GLY A 47 -5.83 -23.95 -31.07
CA GLY A 47 -5.61 -25.28 -30.50
C GLY A 47 -6.59 -26.34 -31.03
N VAL A 48 -7.76 -25.92 -31.52
CA VAL A 48 -8.77 -26.81 -32.12
C VAL A 48 -8.64 -26.82 -33.65
N THR A 49 -8.49 -25.66 -34.28
CA THR A 49 -8.56 -25.52 -35.74
C THR A 49 -7.21 -25.75 -36.42
N ARG A 50 -6.09 -25.37 -35.78
CA ARG A 50 -4.72 -25.47 -36.28
C ARG A 50 -3.76 -26.01 -35.21
N PRO A 51 -3.99 -27.23 -34.71
CA PRO A 51 -3.14 -27.82 -33.67
C PRO A 51 -1.68 -27.97 -34.12
N ASP A 52 -1.44 -28.09 -35.43
CA ASP A 52 -0.11 -28.12 -36.03
C ASP A 52 0.68 -26.82 -35.81
N VAL A 53 0.02 -25.67 -35.85
CA VAL A 53 0.65 -24.36 -35.63
C VAL A 53 1.01 -24.18 -34.16
N ILE A 54 0.10 -24.56 -33.24
CA ILE A 54 0.36 -24.49 -31.80
C ILE A 54 1.47 -25.47 -31.39
N ALA A 55 1.53 -26.66 -31.99
CA ALA A 55 2.66 -27.57 -31.78
C ALA A 55 3.99 -26.97 -32.27
N ALA A 56 3.99 -26.30 -33.43
CA ALA A 56 5.16 -25.62 -33.98
C ALA A 56 5.63 -24.47 -33.08
N LEU A 57 4.70 -23.69 -32.50
CA LEU A 57 4.99 -22.64 -31.52
C LEU A 57 5.78 -23.18 -30.33
N HIS A 58 5.24 -24.19 -29.64
CA HIS A 58 5.91 -24.75 -28.46
C HIS A 58 7.25 -25.41 -28.83
N THR A 59 7.31 -26.08 -29.99
CA THR A 59 8.54 -26.67 -30.51
C THR A 59 9.62 -25.60 -30.68
N ALA A 60 9.29 -24.45 -31.28
CA ALA A 60 10.25 -23.38 -31.55
C ALA A 60 10.92 -22.84 -30.27
N TYR A 61 10.18 -22.73 -29.15
CA TYR A 61 10.74 -22.29 -27.88
C TYR A 61 11.47 -23.41 -27.11
N LEU A 62 11.00 -24.65 -27.17
CA LEU A 62 11.65 -25.79 -26.52
C LEU A 62 12.97 -26.17 -27.20
N GLU A 63 13.07 -26.04 -28.52
CA GLU A 63 14.30 -26.27 -29.30
C GLU A 63 15.43 -25.33 -28.90
N VAL A 64 15.11 -24.07 -28.59
CA VAL A 64 16.10 -23.07 -28.14
C VAL A 64 16.40 -23.15 -26.65
N GLY A 65 15.76 -24.07 -25.93
CA GLY A 65 16.14 -24.43 -24.57
C GLY A 65 15.27 -23.86 -23.45
N ALA A 66 14.05 -23.37 -23.73
CA ALA A 66 13.08 -23.04 -22.69
C ALA A 66 12.85 -24.23 -21.74
N ASP A 67 12.71 -23.94 -20.44
CA ASP A 67 12.38 -24.93 -19.41
C ASP A 67 10.88 -25.09 -19.22
N VAL A 68 10.15 -23.99 -19.38
CA VAL A 68 8.69 -23.90 -19.23
C VAL A 68 8.13 -23.32 -20.52
N VAL A 69 7.01 -23.87 -20.99
CA VAL A 69 6.18 -23.25 -22.02
C VAL A 69 4.81 -22.90 -21.46
N GLU A 70 4.29 -21.75 -21.86
CA GLU A 70 2.94 -21.32 -21.55
C GLU A 70 1.95 -21.95 -22.53
N THR A 71 0.81 -22.44 -22.04
CA THR A 71 -0.27 -22.91 -22.91
C THR A 71 -0.86 -21.74 -23.70
N ASN A 72 -1.28 -21.96 -24.95
CA ASN A 72 -2.05 -20.97 -25.72
C ASN A 72 -3.50 -20.87 -25.19
N THR A 73 -3.65 -20.35 -23.97
CA THR A 73 -4.92 -20.29 -23.23
C THR A 73 -5.14 -18.98 -22.51
N PHE A 74 -4.36 -17.94 -22.83
CA PHE A 74 -4.46 -16.62 -22.22
C PHE A 74 -5.91 -16.10 -22.15
N GLY A 75 -6.68 -16.31 -23.22
CA GLY A 75 -8.09 -15.92 -23.34
C GLY A 75 -9.08 -17.10 -23.32
N ALA A 76 -8.64 -18.34 -23.06
CA ALA A 76 -9.45 -19.56 -23.21
C ALA A 76 -10.44 -19.81 -22.05
N PHE A 77 -11.20 -18.78 -21.66
CA PHE A 77 -12.25 -18.87 -20.66
C PHE A 77 -13.45 -18.00 -21.04
N GLY A 78 -14.54 -18.12 -20.27
CA GLY A 78 -15.85 -17.68 -20.73
C GLY A 78 -15.99 -16.18 -21.04
N VAL A 79 -15.19 -15.31 -20.41
CA VAL A 79 -15.28 -13.86 -20.61
C VAL A 79 -14.72 -13.44 -21.98
N PRO A 80 -13.46 -13.71 -22.34
CA PRO A 80 -12.96 -13.38 -23.68
C PRO A 80 -13.65 -14.19 -24.78
N LEU A 81 -13.89 -15.49 -24.56
CA LEU A 81 -14.58 -16.33 -25.55
C LEU A 81 -16.03 -15.88 -25.80
N GLY A 82 -16.65 -15.16 -24.87
CA GLY A 82 -17.97 -14.57 -25.04
C GLY A 82 -18.02 -13.51 -26.14
N GLU A 83 -16.89 -12.86 -26.49
CA GLU A 83 -16.81 -11.90 -27.61
C GLU A 83 -16.95 -12.58 -28.98
N TYR A 84 -16.76 -13.91 -28.99
CA TYR A 84 -16.87 -14.76 -30.17
C TYR A 84 -18.06 -15.74 -30.07
N ASP A 85 -19.01 -15.53 -29.15
CA ASP A 85 -20.13 -16.44 -28.87
C ASP A 85 -19.69 -17.88 -28.52
N MET A 86 -18.52 -18.03 -27.88
CA MET A 86 -17.88 -19.32 -27.55
C MET A 86 -17.76 -19.59 -26.04
N THR A 87 -18.52 -18.92 -25.19
CA THR A 87 -18.46 -19.10 -23.72
C THR A 87 -18.56 -20.58 -23.30
N ASP A 88 -19.48 -21.35 -23.90
CA ASP A 88 -19.69 -22.77 -23.60
C ASP A 88 -18.57 -23.70 -24.09
N ARG A 89 -17.65 -23.19 -24.90
CA ARG A 89 -16.49 -23.94 -25.44
C ARG A 89 -15.21 -23.73 -24.65
N SER A 90 -15.26 -22.97 -23.54
CA SER A 90 -14.10 -22.68 -22.68
C SER A 90 -13.31 -23.94 -22.32
N HIS A 91 -14.00 -24.97 -21.83
CA HIS A 91 -13.36 -26.23 -21.43
C HIS A 91 -12.72 -26.97 -22.62
N GLU A 92 -13.41 -27.03 -23.77
CA GLU A 92 -12.92 -27.70 -24.98
C GLU A 92 -11.63 -27.04 -25.48
N ILE A 93 -11.65 -25.71 -25.61
CA ILE A 93 -10.55 -24.92 -26.18
C ILE A 93 -9.35 -24.94 -25.24
N ALA A 94 -9.55 -24.72 -23.95
CA ALA A 94 -8.46 -24.78 -22.96
C ALA A 94 -7.80 -26.17 -22.96
N LEU A 95 -8.59 -27.25 -22.91
CA LEU A 95 -8.09 -28.62 -22.90
C LEU A 95 -7.29 -28.98 -24.16
N ALA A 96 -7.76 -28.55 -25.34
CA ALA A 96 -7.09 -28.80 -26.61
C ALA A 96 -5.68 -28.17 -26.64
N ASN A 97 -5.58 -26.88 -26.29
CA ASN A 97 -4.30 -26.19 -26.23
C ASN A 97 -3.35 -26.79 -25.20
N THR A 98 -3.84 -27.16 -24.02
CA THR A 98 -3.00 -27.79 -22.99
C THR A 98 -2.43 -29.14 -23.43
N ARG A 99 -3.25 -29.99 -24.07
CA ARG A 99 -2.78 -31.30 -24.54
C ARG A 99 -1.67 -31.18 -25.56
N ILE A 100 -1.75 -30.19 -26.46
CA ILE A 100 -0.70 -29.91 -27.44
C ILE A 100 0.59 -29.51 -26.71
N ALA A 101 0.52 -28.53 -25.80
CA ALA A 101 1.70 -28.10 -25.03
C ALA A 101 2.33 -29.25 -24.23
N ARG A 102 1.51 -30.09 -23.59
CA ARG A 102 1.95 -31.28 -22.84
C ARG A 102 2.65 -32.29 -23.72
N GLU A 103 2.07 -32.63 -24.87
CA GLU A 103 2.65 -33.59 -25.82
C GLU A 103 4.01 -33.12 -26.34
N VAL A 104 4.12 -31.85 -26.75
CA VAL A 104 5.40 -31.29 -27.21
C VAL A 104 6.41 -31.25 -26.06
N ALA A 105 6.03 -30.77 -24.87
CA ALA A 105 6.93 -30.73 -23.71
C ALA A 105 7.42 -32.13 -23.30
N ASP A 106 6.57 -33.15 -23.36
CA ASP A 106 6.97 -34.53 -23.08
C ASP A 106 7.96 -35.07 -24.13
N GLY A 107 7.78 -34.72 -25.40
CA GLY A 107 8.71 -35.08 -26.48
C GLY A 107 10.10 -34.46 -26.33
N PHE A 108 10.18 -33.26 -25.73
CA PHE A 108 11.45 -32.57 -25.45
C PHE A 108 12.05 -32.89 -24.07
N SER A 109 11.30 -33.58 -23.20
CA SER A 109 11.76 -33.95 -21.88
C SER A 109 12.76 -35.10 -21.96
N THR A 110 13.88 -34.98 -21.25
CA THR A 110 14.86 -36.06 -21.09
C THR A 110 14.91 -36.52 -19.64
N PRO A 111 15.50 -37.69 -19.33
CA PRO A 111 15.67 -38.14 -17.95
C PRO A 111 16.38 -37.11 -17.06
N ASP A 112 17.26 -36.29 -17.62
CA ASP A 112 18.04 -35.29 -16.86
C ASP A 112 17.41 -33.88 -16.92
N ARG A 113 16.46 -33.63 -17.82
CA ARG A 113 15.85 -32.31 -18.03
C ARG A 113 14.37 -32.44 -18.42
N LYS A 114 13.48 -32.40 -17.42
CA LYS A 114 12.03 -32.29 -17.61
C LYS A 114 11.65 -30.91 -18.16
N ARG A 115 10.69 -30.87 -19.08
CA ARG A 115 10.02 -29.65 -19.56
C ARG A 115 8.66 -29.49 -18.89
N TYR A 116 8.37 -28.27 -18.50
CA TYR A 116 7.17 -27.94 -17.73
C TYR A 116 6.17 -27.19 -18.60
N VAL A 117 4.88 -27.39 -18.29
CA VAL A 117 3.78 -26.68 -18.96
C VAL A 117 3.07 -25.80 -17.94
N ALA A 118 3.06 -24.50 -18.19
CA ALA A 118 2.32 -23.52 -17.39
C ALA A 118 0.95 -23.24 -18.02
N GLY A 119 -0.12 -23.47 -17.27
CA GLY A 119 -1.48 -23.11 -17.68
C GLY A 119 -1.66 -21.60 -17.62
N SER A 120 -1.55 -20.92 -18.77
CA SER A 120 -1.70 -19.47 -18.88
C SER A 120 -3.17 -19.05 -18.80
N LEU A 121 -3.44 -18.07 -17.93
CA LEU A 121 -4.76 -17.44 -17.76
C LEU A 121 -4.57 -15.92 -17.59
N GLY A 122 -5.01 -15.14 -18.57
CA GLY A 122 -4.99 -13.68 -18.54
C GLY A 122 -6.14 -13.05 -17.74
N PRO A 123 -6.20 -11.71 -17.64
CA PRO A 123 -7.25 -10.98 -16.91
C PRO A 123 -8.61 -10.97 -17.61
N GLY A 124 -8.65 -11.30 -18.89
CA GLY A 124 -9.84 -11.16 -19.75
C GLY A 124 -10.17 -9.71 -20.09
N THR A 125 -11.39 -9.46 -20.58
CA THR A 125 -11.78 -8.16 -21.15
C THR A 125 -12.71 -7.33 -20.25
N LYS A 126 -13.09 -7.86 -19.08
CA LYS A 126 -13.98 -7.17 -18.11
C LYS A 126 -13.32 -7.04 -16.74
N SER A 127 -13.29 -5.83 -16.21
CA SER A 127 -12.78 -5.52 -14.87
C SER A 127 -13.89 -5.65 -13.81
N PRO A 128 -13.74 -6.55 -12.82
CA PRO A 128 -14.66 -6.63 -11.68
C PRO A 128 -14.56 -5.39 -10.77
N SER A 129 -13.37 -4.79 -10.60
CA SER A 129 -13.21 -3.60 -9.76
C SER A 129 -13.95 -2.37 -10.31
N LEU A 130 -14.20 -2.34 -11.63
CA LEU A 130 -15.01 -1.32 -12.30
C LEU A 130 -16.48 -1.73 -12.46
N GLY A 131 -16.91 -2.86 -11.88
CA GLY A 131 -18.28 -3.34 -11.94
C GLY A 131 -18.74 -3.87 -13.29
N GLN A 132 -17.82 -4.15 -14.23
CA GLN A 132 -18.16 -4.66 -15.56
C GLN A 132 -18.59 -6.14 -15.53
N ILE A 133 -18.17 -6.88 -14.50
CA ILE A 133 -18.56 -8.27 -14.21
C ILE A 133 -18.57 -8.50 -12.70
N ARG A 134 -19.47 -9.35 -12.22
CA ARG A 134 -19.47 -9.77 -10.80
C ARG A 134 -18.31 -10.70 -10.52
N PHE A 135 -17.65 -10.52 -9.37
CA PHE A 135 -16.52 -11.35 -8.92
C PHE A 135 -16.83 -12.85 -8.99
N ALA A 136 -17.97 -13.29 -8.44
CA ALA A 136 -18.34 -14.70 -8.42
C ALA A 136 -18.44 -15.30 -9.84
N ALA A 137 -19.03 -14.56 -10.78
CA ALA A 137 -19.13 -14.99 -12.17
C ALA A 137 -17.76 -15.12 -12.84
N LEU A 138 -16.87 -14.14 -12.62
CA LEU A 138 -15.50 -14.19 -13.16
C LEU A 138 -14.70 -15.38 -12.57
N ARG A 139 -14.76 -15.58 -11.24
CA ARG A 139 -14.15 -16.72 -10.54
C ARG A 139 -14.62 -18.05 -11.13
N ASP A 140 -15.91 -18.19 -11.38
CA ASP A 140 -16.48 -19.43 -11.89
C ASP A 140 -16.02 -19.71 -13.34
N HIS A 141 -15.83 -18.68 -14.17
CA HIS A 141 -15.21 -18.85 -15.48
C HIS A 141 -13.74 -19.33 -15.38
N TYR A 142 -12.95 -18.76 -14.46
CA TYR A 142 -11.59 -19.25 -14.20
C TYR A 142 -11.57 -20.68 -13.68
N GLN A 143 -12.55 -21.08 -12.86
CA GLN A 143 -12.66 -22.46 -12.40
C GLN A 143 -12.84 -23.43 -13.58
N VAL A 144 -13.74 -23.13 -14.52
CA VAL A 144 -13.96 -24.01 -15.70
C VAL A 144 -12.70 -24.15 -16.53
N ALA A 145 -11.98 -23.07 -16.78
CA ALA A 145 -10.70 -23.12 -17.49
C ALA A 145 -9.63 -23.89 -16.69
N GLY A 146 -9.53 -23.64 -15.39
CA GLY A 146 -8.61 -24.34 -14.50
C GLY A 146 -8.83 -25.87 -14.47
N GLU A 147 -10.09 -26.32 -14.51
CA GLU A 147 -10.43 -27.75 -14.59
C GLU A 147 -9.91 -28.37 -15.90
N ALA A 148 -10.09 -27.69 -17.03
CA ALA A 148 -9.61 -28.13 -18.34
C ALA A 148 -8.07 -28.18 -18.41
N LEU A 149 -7.39 -27.15 -17.88
CA LEU A 149 -5.93 -27.11 -17.79
C LEU A 149 -5.37 -28.27 -16.94
N LEU A 150 -5.99 -28.57 -15.80
CA LEU A 150 -5.59 -29.69 -14.94
C LEU A 150 -5.79 -31.04 -15.63
N GLU A 151 -6.92 -31.23 -16.33
CA GLU A 151 -7.17 -32.43 -17.15
C GLU A 151 -6.13 -32.56 -18.27
N GLY A 152 -5.74 -31.44 -18.88
CA GLY A 152 -4.72 -31.40 -19.94
C GLY A 152 -3.30 -31.68 -19.48
N GLY A 153 -3.03 -31.64 -18.16
CA GLY A 153 -1.75 -32.04 -17.59
C GLY A 153 -0.76 -30.91 -17.34
N VAL A 154 -1.22 -29.67 -17.08
CA VAL A 154 -0.32 -28.56 -16.65
C VAL A 154 0.48 -28.93 -15.41
N ASP A 155 1.71 -28.45 -15.30
CA ASP A 155 2.57 -28.61 -14.11
C ASP A 155 2.39 -27.48 -13.09
N LEU A 156 1.87 -26.32 -13.54
CA LEU A 156 1.55 -25.16 -12.71
C LEU A 156 0.52 -24.25 -13.41
N PHE A 157 -0.06 -23.31 -12.69
CA PHE A 157 -0.81 -22.19 -13.25
C PHE A 157 0.06 -20.94 -13.31
N ILE A 158 -0.07 -20.18 -14.39
CA ILE A 158 0.44 -18.81 -14.50
C ILE A 158 -0.73 -17.85 -14.74
N LEU A 159 -1.03 -17.05 -13.72
CA LEU A 159 -2.01 -15.98 -13.78
C LEU A 159 -1.27 -14.73 -14.19
N GLU A 160 -1.26 -14.43 -15.48
CA GLU A 160 -0.37 -13.44 -16.07
C GLU A 160 -1.09 -12.19 -16.59
N THR A 161 -0.35 -11.09 -16.67
CA THR A 161 -0.82 -9.80 -17.20
C THR A 161 -2.02 -9.24 -16.44
N HIS A 162 -2.23 -9.61 -15.16
CA HIS A 162 -3.35 -9.08 -14.41
C HIS A 162 -3.14 -7.59 -14.13
N PHE A 163 -4.05 -6.76 -14.65
CA PHE A 163 -4.08 -5.30 -14.45
C PHE A 163 -5.09 -4.86 -13.38
N ASP A 164 -5.87 -5.81 -12.84
CA ASP A 164 -6.90 -5.61 -11.81
C ASP A 164 -6.72 -6.70 -10.73
N LEU A 165 -6.47 -6.28 -9.48
CA LEU A 165 -6.24 -7.20 -8.36
C LEU A 165 -7.46 -8.04 -7.99
N LEU A 166 -8.68 -7.51 -8.16
CA LEU A 166 -9.89 -8.27 -7.87
C LEU A 166 -10.09 -9.40 -8.90
N ALA A 167 -9.71 -9.15 -10.17
CA ALA A 167 -9.68 -10.19 -11.20
C ALA A 167 -8.61 -11.26 -10.89
N LEU A 168 -7.43 -10.84 -10.42
CA LEU A 168 -6.38 -11.77 -10.01
C LEU A 168 -6.82 -12.67 -8.85
N LYS A 169 -7.48 -12.09 -7.82
CA LYS A 169 -8.09 -12.86 -6.73
C LYS A 169 -9.12 -13.86 -7.24
N ALA A 170 -10.00 -13.44 -8.15
CA ALA A 170 -10.99 -14.32 -8.75
C ALA A 170 -10.33 -15.50 -9.49
N ALA A 171 -9.21 -15.24 -10.19
CA ALA A 171 -8.43 -16.25 -10.88
C ALA A 171 -7.77 -17.24 -9.92
N VAL A 172 -7.07 -16.75 -8.87
CA VAL A 172 -6.44 -17.60 -7.83
C VAL A 172 -7.48 -18.51 -7.18
N ILE A 173 -8.62 -17.96 -6.78
CA ILE A 173 -9.70 -18.73 -6.14
C ILE A 173 -10.32 -19.72 -7.14
N GLY A 174 -10.54 -19.30 -8.39
CA GLY A 174 -11.08 -20.16 -9.45
C GLY A 174 -10.20 -21.40 -9.67
N VAL A 175 -8.89 -21.23 -9.85
CA VAL A 175 -7.98 -22.36 -10.05
C VAL A 175 -7.84 -23.23 -8.80
N ARG A 176 -7.91 -22.66 -7.59
CA ARG A 176 -7.95 -23.44 -6.34
C ARG A 176 -9.18 -24.33 -6.24
N ARG A 177 -10.35 -23.81 -6.59
CA ARG A 177 -11.59 -24.60 -6.65
C ARG A 177 -11.48 -25.72 -7.70
N ALA A 178 -10.87 -25.43 -8.84
CA ALA A 178 -10.56 -26.45 -9.85
C ALA A 178 -9.63 -27.55 -9.30
N MET A 179 -8.55 -27.18 -8.62
CA MET A 179 -7.62 -28.12 -7.98
C MET A 179 -8.29 -28.98 -6.90
N ALA A 180 -9.14 -28.37 -6.06
CA ALA A 180 -9.92 -29.08 -5.05
C ALA A 180 -10.86 -30.11 -5.68
N LYS A 181 -11.57 -29.74 -6.75
CA LYS A 181 -12.46 -30.64 -7.49
C LYS A 181 -11.70 -31.78 -8.18
N ALA A 182 -10.55 -31.48 -8.78
CA ALA A 182 -9.71 -32.47 -9.46
C ALA A 182 -8.94 -33.38 -8.49
N GLY A 183 -8.81 -33.01 -7.21
CA GLY A 183 -7.95 -33.71 -6.26
C GLY A 183 -6.46 -33.63 -6.59
N ARG A 184 -6.05 -32.59 -7.34
CA ARG A 184 -4.68 -32.39 -7.82
C ARG A 184 -4.23 -30.96 -7.54
N GLN A 185 -3.16 -30.83 -6.76
CA GLN A 185 -2.55 -29.54 -6.45
C GLN A 185 -1.33 -29.32 -7.35
N VAL A 186 -1.20 -28.11 -7.89
CA VAL A 186 -0.05 -27.64 -8.66
C VAL A 186 0.28 -26.20 -8.22
N PRO A 187 1.52 -25.74 -8.36
CA PRO A 187 1.88 -24.38 -7.98
C PRO A 187 1.11 -23.30 -8.75
N ILE A 188 0.95 -22.13 -8.14
CA ILE A 188 0.37 -20.93 -8.73
C ILE A 188 1.44 -19.84 -8.81
N GLN A 189 1.76 -19.39 -10.01
CA GLN A 189 2.51 -18.18 -10.27
C GLN A 189 1.53 -17.04 -10.57
N ALA A 190 1.65 -15.91 -9.88
CA ALA A 190 0.84 -14.72 -10.11
C ALA A 190 1.69 -13.55 -10.58
N GLN A 191 1.33 -12.95 -11.71
CA GLN A 191 2.03 -11.79 -12.26
C GLN A 191 1.06 -10.63 -12.48
N VAL A 192 1.51 -9.46 -12.04
CA VAL A 192 0.83 -8.19 -12.32
C VAL A 192 1.54 -7.47 -13.45
N THR A 193 0.81 -6.62 -14.16
CA THR A 193 1.39 -5.76 -15.19
C THR A 193 1.39 -4.30 -14.75
N MET A 194 2.49 -3.60 -15.00
CA MET A 194 2.70 -2.21 -14.60
C MET A 194 2.83 -1.33 -15.84
N GLU A 195 2.08 -0.24 -15.87
CA GLU A 195 2.14 0.74 -16.94
C GLU A 195 3.36 1.66 -16.78
N LEU A 196 3.65 2.46 -17.80
CA LEU A 196 4.69 3.51 -17.78
C LEU A 196 4.53 4.53 -16.65
N THR A 197 3.34 4.62 -16.05
CA THR A 197 3.07 5.48 -14.88
C THR A 197 3.59 4.89 -13.56
N GLY A 198 4.18 3.68 -13.58
CA GLY A 198 4.64 2.97 -12.40
C GLY A 198 3.52 2.32 -11.58
N ARG A 199 2.31 2.18 -12.16
CA ARG A 199 1.11 1.63 -11.53
C ARG A 199 0.39 0.67 -12.48
N MET A 200 -0.42 -0.23 -11.93
CA MET A 200 -1.34 -1.05 -12.73
C MET A 200 -2.45 -0.18 -13.34
N LEU A 201 -3.20 -0.70 -14.31
CA LEU A 201 -4.26 0.05 -15.03
C LEU A 201 -5.29 0.72 -14.09
N VAL A 202 -5.67 0.04 -13.00
CA VAL A 202 -6.62 0.56 -12.02
C VAL A 202 -5.98 1.46 -10.96
N GLY A 203 -4.69 1.81 -11.09
CA GLY A 203 -3.97 2.73 -10.19
C GLY A 203 -3.23 2.06 -9.04
N THR A 204 -3.12 0.73 -9.03
CA THR A 204 -2.46 -0.05 -7.97
C THR A 204 -0.94 0.12 -7.99
N GLU A 205 -0.36 0.42 -6.83
CA GLU A 205 1.09 0.43 -6.62
C GLU A 205 1.64 -0.97 -6.30
N ILE A 206 2.93 -1.23 -6.56
CA ILE A 206 3.53 -2.57 -6.39
C ILE A 206 3.41 -3.10 -4.95
N GLY A 207 3.50 -2.22 -3.95
CA GLY A 207 3.31 -2.60 -2.55
C GLY A 207 1.88 -3.00 -2.23
N ALA A 208 0.88 -2.37 -2.86
CA ALA A 208 -0.51 -2.76 -2.71
C ALA A 208 -0.79 -4.11 -3.38
N ALA A 209 -0.19 -4.35 -4.56
CA ALA A 209 -0.25 -5.64 -5.22
C ALA A 209 0.35 -6.75 -4.33
N LEU A 210 1.56 -6.55 -3.81
CA LEU A 210 2.21 -7.53 -2.93
C LEU A 210 1.41 -7.77 -1.65
N ALA A 211 0.94 -6.72 -0.97
CA ALA A 211 0.12 -6.84 0.24
C ALA A 211 -1.20 -7.60 -0.02
N SER A 212 -1.72 -7.57 -1.25
CA SER A 212 -2.95 -8.27 -1.63
C SER A 212 -2.73 -9.71 -2.07
N ILE A 213 -1.56 -10.01 -2.66
CA ILE A 213 -1.21 -11.32 -3.22
C ILE A 213 -0.56 -12.24 -2.20
N ASP A 214 0.33 -11.71 -1.34
CA ASP A 214 1.02 -12.47 -0.30
C ASP A 214 0.09 -13.31 0.60
N PRO A 215 -1.03 -12.78 1.15
CA PRO A 215 -1.95 -13.58 1.98
C PRO A 215 -2.73 -14.61 1.17
N LEU A 216 -2.76 -14.50 -0.16
CA LEU A 216 -3.34 -15.54 -1.00
C LEU A 216 -2.42 -16.76 -1.07
N LYS A 217 -1.16 -16.72 -0.62
CA LYS A 217 -0.23 -17.87 -0.63
C LYS A 217 -0.05 -18.48 -2.03
N VAL A 218 0.25 -17.63 -3.00
CA VAL A 218 0.76 -18.08 -4.31
C VAL A 218 2.23 -18.49 -4.15
N ASP A 219 2.73 -19.32 -5.06
CA ASP A 219 4.07 -19.91 -4.93
C ASP A 219 5.17 -19.07 -5.58
N ILE A 220 4.82 -18.21 -6.55
CA ILE A 220 5.73 -17.30 -7.25
C ILE A 220 4.98 -16.00 -7.55
N VAL A 221 5.63 -14.85 -7.35
CA VAL A 221 5.08 -13.53 -7.74
C VAL A 221 5.97 -12.88 -8.79
N GLY A 222 5.40 -12.04 -9.65
CA GLY A 222 6.23 -11.38 -10.65
C GLY A 222 5.57 -10.30 -11.47
N LEU A 223 6.27 -9.90 -12.52
CA LEU A 223 5.79 -8.95 -13.51
C LEU A 223 5.96 -9.47 -14.93
N ASN A 224 5.00 -9.14 -15.77
CA ASN A 224 5.10 -9.36 -17.21
C ASN A 224 4.33 -8.29 -18.00
N CYS A 225 4.65 -8.20 -19.29
CA CYS A 225 3.98 -7.31 -20.26
C CYS A 225 4.03 -5.81 -19.90
N ALA A 226 3.26 -5.01 -20.66
CA ALA A 226 3.15 -3.54 -20.66
C ALA A 226 4.45 -2.76 -20.94
N THR A 227 5.54 -3.06 -20.22
CA THR A 227 6.80 -2.34 -20.30
C THR A 227 7.99 -3.25 -20.64
N GLY A 228 9.11 -2.62 -20.97
CA GLY A 228 10.39 -3.31 -21.10
C GLY A 228 11.03 -3.58 -19.73
N PRO A 229 12.22 -4.20 -19.73
CA PRO A 229 12.95 -4.48 -18.51
C PRO A 229 13.44 -3.20 -17.80
N THR A 230 13.69 -2.10 -18.52
CA THR A 230 14.15 -0.84 -17.92
C THR A 230 13.15 -0.30 -16.90
N GLU A 231 11.88 -0.24 -17.28
CA GLU A 231 10.81 0.32 -16.45
C GLU A 231 10.42 -0.62 -15.29
N MET A 232 10.61 -1.93 -15.47
CA MET A 232 10.31 -2.92 -14.42
C MET A 232 11.28 -2.88 -13.23
N GLY A 233 12.48 -2.30 -13.39
CA GLY A 233 13.57 -2.43 -12.42
C GLY A 233 13.21 -2.01 -10.99
N GLU A 234 12.48 -0.90 -10.81
CA GLU A 234 12.05 -0.43 -9.49
C GLU A 234 11.02 -1.35 -8.84
N HIS A 235 10.11 -1.93 -9.63
CA HIS A 235 9.09 -2.86 -9.14
C HIS A 235 9.72 -4.19 -8.73
N ILE A 236 10.67 -4.70 -9.51
CA ILE A 236 11.44 -5.91 -9.18
C ILE A 236 12.30 -5.67 -7.92
N ARG A 237 12.89 -4.49 -7.75
CA ARG A 237 13.62 -4.13 -6.53
C ARG A 237 12.72 -4.19 -5.30
N HIS A 238 11.51 -3.66 -5.39
CA HIS A 238 10.52 -3.74 -4.30
C HIS A 238 10.14 -5.21 -4.00
N LEU A 239 9.82 -6.01 -5.02
CA LEU A 239 9.55 -7.44 -4.81
C LEU A 239 10.75 -8.17 -4.21
N SER A 240 11.97 -7.84 -4.64
CA SER A 240 13.21 -8.42 -4.11
C SER A 240 13.34 -8.22 -2.61
N GLN A 241 13.03 -7.01 -2.15
CA GLN A 241 13.11 -6.60 -0.75
C GLN A 241 11.97 -7.16 0.12
N HIS A 242 10.77 -7.35 -0.42
CA HIS A 242 9.58 -7.60 0.41
C HIS A 242 8.86 -8.93 0.14
N SER A 243 9.07 -9.57 -1.02
CA SER A 243 8.41 -10.84 -1.34
C SER A 243 9.06 -12.02 -0.64
N ARG A 244 8.26 -12.83 0.06
CA ARG A 244 8.69 -14.07 0.72
C ARG A 244 8.86 -15.25 -0.24
N VAL A 245 8.26 -15.16 -1.43
CA VAL A 245 8.29 -16.21 -2.45
C VAL A 245 9.21 -15.83 -3.62
N PRO A 246 9.65 -16.79 -4.45
CA PRO A 246 10.43 -16.52 -5.65
C PRO A 246 9.82 -15.46 -6.56
N ILE A 247 10.69 -14.77 -7.32
CA ILE A 247 10.31 -13.68 -8.21
C ILE A 247 10.45 -14.12 -9.66
N SER A 248 9.42 -13.82 -10.46
CA SER A 248 9.44 -13.96 -11.92
C SER A 248 9.41 -12.62 -12.65
N VAL A 249 10.09 -12.55 -13.80
CA VAL A 249 10.08 -11.38 -14.68
C VAL A 249 10.07 -11.79 -16.16
N LEU A 250 9.01 -11.42 -16.88
CA LEU A 250 8.81 -11.71 -18.30
C LEU A 250 8.50 -10.40 -19.04
N PRO A 251 9.49 -9.53 -19.28
CA PRO A 251 9.27 -8.21 -19.88
C PRO A 251 8.99 -8.32 -21.39
N ASN A 252 8.44 -7.24 -21.95
CA ASN A 252 8.38 -7.08 -23.41
C ASN A 252 9.80 -6.86 -23.99
N ALA A 253 9.95 -7.06 -25.30
CA ALA A 253 11.15 -6.66 -26.04
C ALA A 253 11.23 -5.12 -26.21
N GLY A 254 11.03 -4.36 -25.14
CA GLY A 254 10.91 -2.91 -25.15
C GLY A 254 9.48 -2.44 -25.37
N LEU A 255 9.31 -1.14 -25.58
CA LEU A 255 8.00 -0.56 -25.81
C LEU A 255 7.52 -0.82 -27.24
N PRO A 256 6.23 -1.11 -27.44
CA PRO A 256 5.69 -1.30 -28.78
C PRO A 256 5.72 0.01 -29.56
N SER A 257 6.25 -0.04 -30.78
CA SER A 257 6.22 1.04 -31.77
C SER A 257 5.61 0.53 -33.08
N VAL A 258 5.14 1.44 -33.95
CA VAL A 258 4.66 1.09 -35.29
C VAL A 258 5.67 1.59 -36.31
N VAL A 259 6.32 0.67 -37.01
CA VAL A 259 7.29 0.96 -38.08
C VAL A 259 6.79 0.30 -39.35
N ASP A 260 6.63 1.08 -40.42
CA ASP A 260 6.11 0.62 -41.73
C ASP A 260 4.76 -0.14 -41.65
N GLY A 261 3.90 0.28 -40.73
CA GLY A 261 2.58 -0.34 -40.52
C GLY A 261 2.62 -1.70 -39.83
N LYS A 262 3.78 -2.11 -39.30
CA LYS A 262 3.95 -3.32 -38.50
C LYS A 262 4.34 -2.96 -37.07
N MET A 263 3.90 -3.79 -36.12
CA MET A 263 4.37 -3.69 -34.74
C MET A 263 5.86 -3.99 -34.71
N HIS A 264 6.62 -3.10 -34.06
CA HIS A 264 8.05 -3.19 -33.86
C HIS A 264 8.36 -3.03 -32.38
N TYR A 265 9.44 -3.67 -31.94
CA TYR A 265 9.89 -3.70 -30.56
C TYR A 265 11.38 -3.38 -30.58
N ASP A 266 11.77 -2.33 -29.88
CA ASP A 266 13.09 -1.69 -30.07
C ASP A 266 14.23 -2.42 -29.35
N LEU A 267 13.93 -3.27 -28.36
CA LEU A 267 14.95 -3.96 -27.54
C LEU A 267 15.48 -5.21 -28.26
N THR A 268 16.80 -5.34 -28.33
CA THR A 268 17.45 -6.53 -28.90
C THR A 268 17.55 -7.68 -27.90
N ALA A 269 17.79 -8.90 -28.39
CA ALA A 269 18.02 -10.07 -27.54
C ALA A 269 19.21 -9.92 -26.59
N GLU A 270 20.27 -9.24 -27.05
CA GLU A 270 21.48 -8.97 -26.25
C GLU A 270 21.19 -7.96 -25.13
N GLN A 271 20.39 -6.93 -25.41
CA GLN A 271 19.97 -5.98 -24.38
C GLN A 271 19.09 -6.66 -23.33
N LEU A 272 18.13 -7.49 -23.75
CA LEU A 272 17.28 -8.24 -22.81
C LEU A 272 18.11 -9.16 -21.90
N GLU A 273 19.10 -9.86 -22.47
CA GLU A 273 20.03 -10.72 -21.73
C GLU A 273 20.74 -9.94 -20.61
N VAL A 274 21.27 -8.74 -20.91
CA VAL A 274 21.95 -7.88 -19.94
C VAL A 274 21.03 -7.51 -18.78
N HIS A 275 19.80 -7.09 -19.07
CA HIS A 275 18.85 -6.71 -18.02
C HIS A 275 18.47 -7.88 -17.13
N GLN A 276 18.17 -9.05 -17.71
CA GLN A 276 17.75 -10.20 -16.91
C GLN A 276 18.90 -10.81 -16.11
N ARG A 277 20.13 -10.80 -16.64
CA ARG A 277 21.33 -11.12 -15.87
C ARG A 277 21.42 -10.26 -14.61
N ARG A 278 21.25 -8.94 -14.77
CA ARG A 278 21.24 -7.98 -13.65
C ARG A 278 20.15 -8.32 -12.63
N PHE A 279 18.93 -8.59 -13.09
CA PHE A 279 17.83 -8.97 -12.19
C PHE A 279 18.11 -10.23 -11.39
N VAL A 280 18.77 -11.21 -11.99
CA VAL A 280 19.18 -12.43 -11.30
C VAL A 280 20.31 -12.15 -10.29
N GLU A 281 21.41 -11.56 -10.76
CA GLU A 281 22.66 -11.42 -9.99
C GLU A 281 22.59 -10.32 -8.90
N GLU A 282 21.75 -9.29 -9.08
CA GLU A 282 21.62 -8.18 -8.13
C GLU A 282 20.32 -8.25 -7.32
N LEU A 283 19.20 -8.66 -7.94
CA LEU A 283 17.88 -8.63 -7.31
C LEU A 283 17.34 -10.01 -6.94
N GLY A 284 18.09 -11.09 -7.20
CA GLY A 284 17.71 -12.44 -6.78
C GLY A 284 16.47 -12.99 -7.49
N VAL A 285 16.20 -12.54 -8.72
CA VAL A 285 15.17 -13.12 -9.58
C VAL A 285 15.54 -14.56 -9.94
N GLN A 286 14.55 -15.46 -9.95
CA GLN A 286 14.77 -16.90 -10.17
C GLN A 286 14.06 -17.43 -11.41
N VAL A 287 13.03 -16.73 -11.88
CA VAL A 287 12.28 -17.09 -13.09
C VAL A 287 12.38 -15.95 -14.09
N ILE A 288 12.87 -16.25 -15.27
CA ILE A 288 13.10 -15.28 -16.33
C ILE A 288 12.47 -15.78 -17.64
N GLY A 289 12.15 -14.89 -18.58
CA GLY A 289 11.53 -15.26 -19.85
C GLY A 289 11.21 -14.03 -20.69
N GLY A 290 10.25 -14.13 -21.60
CA GLY A 290 9.85 -12.99 -22.42
C GLY A 290 8.35 -12.90 -22.62
N CYS A 291 7.84 -11.68 -22.78
CA CYS A 291 6.46 -11.44 -23.20
C CYS A 291 6.45 -10.84 -24.62
N CYS A 292 5.59 -9.88 -24.93
CA CYS A 292 5.36 -9.37 -26.29
C CYS A 292 6.66 -8.93 -26.99
N GLY A 293 6.81 -9.36 -28.25
CA GLY A 293 7.98 -9.06 -29.09
C GLY A 293 9.18 -10.01 -28.89
N THR A 294 9.16 -10.88 -27.88
CA THR A 294 10.27 -11.82 -27.64
C THR A 294 10.13 -13.09 -28.50
N THR A 295 11.16 -13.37 -29.29
CA THR A 295 11.22 -14.51 -30.22
C THR A 295 12.10 -15.63 -29.68
N PRO A 296 12.17 -16.82 -30.34
CA PRO A 296 13.11 -17.87 -29.94
C PRO A 296 14.58 -17.42 -29.88
N GLU A 297 14.97 -16.37 -30.61
CA GLU A 297 16.32 -15.78 -30.50
C GLU A 297 16.60 -15.21 -29.11
N PHE A 298 15.62 -14.51 -28.52
CA PHE A 298 15.72 -13.97 -27.17
C PHE A 298 15.84 -15.11 -26.15
N ILE A 299 14.93 -16.07 -26.23
CA ILE A 299 14.88 -17.20 -25.29
C ILE A 299 16.14 -18.06 -25.38
N LYS A 300 16.73 -18.22 -26.57
CA LYS A 300 18.03 -18.88 -26.73
C LYS A 300 19.12 -18.23 -25.90
N ARG A 301 19.25 -16.90 -25.95
CA ARG A 301 20.26 -16.15 -25.17
C ARG A 301 20.05 -16.36 -23.67
N LEU A 302 18.80 -16.31 -23.22
CA LEU A 302 18.46 -16.56 -21.81
C LEU A 302 18.78 -17.99 -21.39
N ALA A 303 18.42 -18.99 -22.21
CA ALA A 303 18.68 -20.40 -21.96
C ALA A 303 20.19 -20.73 -21.95
N ASP A 304 20.98 -20.10 -22.82
CA ASP A 304 22.44 -20.28 -22.87
C ASP A 304 23.13 -19.67 -21.64
N MET A 305 22.63 -18.53 -21.10
CA MET A 305 23.21 -17.90 -19.91
C MET A 305 22.78 -18.52 -18.59
N ALA A 306 21.52 -18.97 -18.47
CA ALA A 306 20.89 -19.36 -17.20
C ALA A 306 21.68 -20.40 -16.38
N PRO A 307 22.32 -21.43 -16.96
CA PRO A 307 23.11 -22.40 -16.19
C PRO A 307 24.33 -21.81 -15.47
N ASN A 308 24.81 -20.64 -15.90
CA ASN A 308 25.96 -19.96 -15.32
C ASN A 308 25.58 -18.83 -14.35
N LEU A 309 24.28 -18.58 -14.17
CA LEU A 309 23.79 -17.55 -13.26
C LEU A 309 23.51 -18.12 -11.88
N THR A 310 23.80 -17.33 -10.85
CA THR A 310 23.40 -17.60 -9.46
C THR A 310 22.55 -16.43 -8.97
N PRO A 311 21.27 -16.65 -8.60
CA PRO A 311 20.44 -15.60 -8.03
C PRO A 311 21.08 -14.99 -6.77
N ALA A 312 21.03 -13.67 -6.63
CA ALA A 312 21.42 -12.98 -5.41
C ALA A 312 20.64 -13.52 -4.20
N VAL A 313 21.31 -13.62 -3.04
CA VAL A 313 20.61 -13.93 -1.79
C VAL A 313 19.79 -12.71 -1.38
N ARG A 314 18.48 -12.90 -1.23
CA ARG A 314 17.55 -11.85 -0.82
C ARG A 314 17.39 -11.84 0.71
N THR A 315 17.49 -10.64 1.30
CA THR A 315 17.09 -10.40 2.69
C THR A 315 15.71 -9.77 2.67
N VAL A 316 14.69 -10.57 3.00
CA VAL A 316 13.29 -10.13 2.91
C VAL A 316 12.91 -9.38 4.18
N ASP A 317 12.44 -8.15 4.02
CA ASP A 317 11.80 -7.33 5.04
C ASP A 317 10.28 -7.38 4.83
N HIS A 318 9.62 -8.35 5.48
CA HIS A 318 8.18 -8.51 5.38
C HIS A 318 7.47 -7.67 6.44
N GLU A 319 6.68 -6.70 5.99
CA GLU A 319 5.88 -5.83 6.83
C GLU A 319 4.39 -6.21 6.69
N PRO A 320 3.76 -6.80 7.72
CA PRO A 320 2.34 -7.12 7.69
C PRO A 320 1.52 -5.87 7.40
N SER A 321 0.79 -5.90 6.29
CA SER A 321 0.06 -4.76 5.76
C SER A 321 -1.32 -5.18 5.28
N VAL A 322 -2.26 -4.24 5.28
CA VAL A 322 -3.55 -4.28 4.58
C VAL A 322 -3.49 -3.30 3.40
N SER A 323 -4.46 -3.33 2.48
CA SER A 323 -4.40 -2.44 1.31
C SER A 323 -5.77 -2.09 0.77
N SER A 324 -5.89 -0.88 0.24
CA SER A 324 -6.93 -0.58 -0.75
C SER A 324 -6.50 -1.15 -2.09
N ILE A 325 -7.28 -0.93 -3.15
CA ILE A 325 -6.82 -1.26 -4.50
C ILE A 325 -5.62 -0.40 -4.95
N TYR A 326 -5.34 0.71 -4.26
CA TYR A 326 -4.30 1.68 -4.66
C TYR A 326 -2.99 1.52 -3.88
N SER A 327 -3.06 1.54 -2.55
CA SER A 327 -1.90 1.67 -1.68
C SER A 327 -1.96 0.73 -0.46
N PRO A 328 -0.81 0.21 0.01
CA PRO A 328 -0.73 -0.55 1.24
C PRO A 328 -0.73 0.37 2.48
N VAL A 329 -1.14 -0.19 3.61
CA VAL A 329 -1.06 0.40 4.95
C VAL A 329 -0.53 -0.68 5.88
N ALA A 330 0.65 -0.43 6.47
CA ALA A 330 1.24 -1.32 7.46
C ALA A 330 0.33 -1.45 8.69
N LEU A 331 0.20 -2.65 9.25
CA LEU A 331 -0.55 -2.87 10.47
C LEU A 331 0.20 -2.29 11.68
N HIS A 332 1.53 -2.33 11.66
CA HIS A 332 2.38 -1.64 12.62
C HIS A 332 2.55 -0.16 12.24
N GLN A 333 2.55 0.73 13.23
CA GLN A 333 2.75 2.16 13.03
C GLN A 333 3.90 2.63 13.93
N ASP A 334 5.04 3.02 13.34
CA ASP A 334 6.27 3.32 14.10
C ASP A 334 6.11 4.43 15.16
N LEU A 335 5.28 5.44 14.86
CA LEU A 335 5.14 6.66 15.66
C LEU A 335 3.74 6.83 16.25
N SER A 336 2.88 5.81 16.13
CA SER A 336 1.48 5.87 16.56
C SER A 336 0.86 4.47 16.63
N PHE A 337 -0.45 4.39 16.47
CA PHE A 337 -1.23 3.16 16.34
C PHE A 337 -2.06 3.25 15.06
N LEU A 338 -2.53 2.11 14.57
CA LEU A 338 -3.41 2.06 13.41
C LEU A 338 -4.80 2.57 13.77
N MET A 339 -5.14 3.78 13.30
CA MET A 339 -6.47 4.38 13.48
C MET A 339 -7.48 3.79 12.50
N ILE A 340 -8.50 3.13 13.04
CA ILE A 340 -9.65 2.59 12.31
C ILE A 340 -10.82 3.57 12.47
N GLY A 341 -11.26 4.21 11.39
CA GLY A 341 -12.33 5.22 11.42
C GLY A 341 -13.71 4.63 11.68
N GLU A 342 -14.38 5.05 12.76
CA GLU A 342 -15.64 4.44 13.27
C GLU A 342 -16.96 4.99 12.67
N ARG A 343 -16.92 6.06 11.87
CA ARG A 343 -18.14 6.83 11.53
C ARG A 343 -19.00 6.24 10.41
N THR A 344 -18.47 5.28 9.67
CA THR A 344 -19.15 4.55 8.58
C THR A 344 -19.89 3.32 9.13
N ASN A 345 -20.62 3.53 10.22
CA ASN A 345 -21.27 2.49 11.01
C ASN A 345 -22.74 2.85 11.26
N ALA A 346 -23.69 2.02 10.78
CA ALA A 346 -25.13 2.28 10.88
C ALA A 346 -25.66 2.28 12.34
N ASN A 347 -24.97 1.57 13.23
CA ASN A 347 -25.31 1.51 14.66
C ASN A 347 -24.70 2.70 15.42
N GLY A 348 -23.44 3.05 15.14
CA GLY A 348 -22.70 4.10 15.83
C GLY A 348 -22.93 5.53 15.30
N SER A 349 -23.29 5.68 14.04
CA SER A 349 -23.36 6.99 13.35
C SER A 349 -24.74 7.27 12.78
N ARG A 350 -25.47 8.18 13.43
CA ARG A 350 -26.81 8.59 12.99
C ARG A 350 -26.81 9.12 11.56
N LYS A 351 -25.81 9.94 11.19
CA LYS A 351 -25.71 10.53 9.85
C LYS A 351 -25.48 9.48 8.78
N PHE A 352 -24.60 8.52 9.04
CA PHE A 352 -24.33 7.42 8.10
C PHE A 352 -25.56 6.54 7.92
N ARG A 353 -26.22 6.19 9.03
CA ARG A 353 -27.47 5.42 9.00
C ARG A 353 -28.54 6.12 8.17
N GLU A 354 -28.83 7.39 8.44
CA GLU A 354 -29.87 8.13 7.70
C GLU A 354 -29.56 8.16 6.19
N ALA A 355 -28.31 8.48 5.81
CA ALA A 355 -27.89 8.49 4.41
C ALA A 355 -28.03 7.12 3.73
N MET A 356 -27.56 6.04 4.38
CA MET A 356 -27.66 4.68 3.86
C MET A 356 -29.12 4.24 3.70
N LEU A 357 -29.97 4.52 4.68
CA LEU A 357 -31.40 4.17 4.64
C LEU A 357 -32.15 4.90 3.52
N GLU A 358 -31.75 6.13 3.21
CA GLU A 358 -32.31 6.96 2.14
C GLU A 358 -31.73 6.63 0.75
N GLY A 359 -30.69 5.79 0.67
CA GLY A 359 -29.96 5.52 -0.57
C GLY A 359 -29.06 6.67 -1.03
N ASP A 360 -28.74 7.63 -0.14
CA ASP A 360 -27.79 8.71 -0.38
C ASP A 360 -26.35 8.20 -0.18
N TYR A 361 -25.92 7.36 -1.11
CA TYR A 361 -24.58 6.77 -1.09
C TYR A 361 -23.47 7.80 -1.33
N ASP A 362 -23.77 8.95 -1.94
CA ASP A 362 -22.81 10.04 -2.12
C ASP A 362 -22.42 10.64 -0.75
N THR A 363 -23.39 10.82 0.14
CA THR A 363 -23.10 11.21 1.54
C THR A 363 -22.32 10.12 2.27
N CYS A 364 -22.63 8.83 2.07
CA CYS A 364 -21.85 7.73 2.65
C CYS A 364 -20.38 7.79 2.21
N THR A 365 -20.11 7.95 0.91
CA THR A 365 -18.74 8.07 0.38
C THR A 365 -18.05 9.33 0.89
N ALA A 366 -18.75 10.47 0.94
CA ALA A 366 -18.19 11.71 1.47
C ALA A 366 -17.74 11.55 2.92
N MET A 367 -18.49 10.79 3.73
CA MET A 367 -18.12 10.45 5.10
C MET A 367 -16.88 9.55 5.17
N ALA A 368 -16.75 8.55 4.30
CA ALA A 368 -15.55 7.71 4.21
C ALA A 368 -14.30 8.56 3.89
N THR A 369 -14.37 9.36 2.82
CA THR A 369 -13.26 10.24 2.40
C THR A 369 -12.91 11.29 3.47
N GLN A 370 -13.91 11.81 4.19
CA GLN A 370 -13.67 12.74 5.29
C GLN A 370 -12.85 12.10 6.41
N GLN A 371 -13.14 10.86 6.79
CA GLN A 371 -12.39 10.17 7.85
C GLN A 371 -10.92 9.97 7.49
N THR A 372 -10.60 9.63 6.24
CA THR A 372 -9.21 9.54 5.78
C THR A 372 -8.49 10.89 5.89
N LYS A 373 -9.17 12.00 5.56
CA LYS A 373 -8.62 13.36 5.75
C LYS A 373 -8.45 13.74 7.21
N GLU A 374 -9.27 13.19 8.10
CA GLU A 374 -9.17 13.36 9.56
C GLU A 374 -8.11 12.45 10.20
N GLY A 375 -7.38 11.66 9.39
CA GLY A 375 -6.26 10.83 9.84
C GLY A 375 -6.57 9.33 10.00
N ALA A 376 -7.75 8.85 9.63
CA ALA A 376 -8.03 7.41 9.65
C ALA A 376 -7.16 6.68 8.60
N HIS A 377 -6.45 5.64 9.04
CA HIS A 377 -5.61 4.82 8.17
C HIS A 377 -6.45 3.78 7.42
N VAL A 378 -7.46 3.22 8.09
CA VAL A 378 -8.43 2.26 7.54
C VAL A 378 -9.84 2.64 8.00
N LEU A 379 -10.87 2.15 7.31
CA LEU A 379 -12.25 2.55 7.55
C LEU A 379 -13.12 1.36 7.97
N ASP A 380 -13.79 1.46 9.13
CA ASP A 380 -14.80 0.50 9.58
C ASP A 380 -16.12 0.71 8.85
N VAL A 381 -16.63 -0.35 8.22
CA VAL A 381 -17.87 -0.30 7.43
C VAL A 381 -18.85 -1.30 8.03
N CYS A 382 -19.81 -0.78 8.80
CA CYS A 382 -20.90 -1.56 9.37
C CYS A 382 -22.24 -1.08 8.80
N VAL A 383 -22.90 -1.95 8.05
CA VAL A 383 -24.24 -1.70 7.47
C VAL A 383 -25.36 -2.39 8.23
N ASP A 384 -25.03 -3.22 9.22
CA ASP A 384 -25.99 -4.01 9.99
C ASP A 384 -27.03 -3.09 10.65
N TYR A 385 -28.30 -3.24 10.24
CA TYR A 385 -29.42 -2.51 10.81
C TYR A 385 -30.68 -3.37 10.84
N VAL A 386 -31.36 -3.38 11.99
CA VAL A 386 -32.53 -4.24 12.23
C VAL A 386 -33.61 -4.01 11.18
N GLY A 387 -34.02 -5.10 10.51
CA GLY A 387 -35.10 -5.08 9.53
C GLY A 387 -34.68 -4.76 8.10
N ARG A 388 -33.37 -4.75 7.80
CA ARG A 388 -32.82 -4.62 6.44
C ARG A 388 -32.02 -5.83 6.03
N ASP A 389 -31.82 -5.95 4.72
CA ASP A 389 -30.91 -6.94 4.13
C ASP A 389 -29.49 -6.34 4.11
N GLY A 390 -28.67 -6.76 5.09
CA GLY A 390 -27.29 -6.28 5.21
C GLY A 390 -26.43 -6.65 3.99
N THR A 391 -26.75 -7.73 3.27
CA THR A 391 -25.98 -8.15 2.10
C THR A 391 -26.14 -7.16 0.95
N GLN A 392 -27.38 -6.68 0.73
CA GLN A 392 -27.67 -5.66 -0.26
C GLN A 392 -27.02 -4.32 0.10
N ASP A 393 -27.12 -3.90 1.36
CA ASP A 393 -26.54 -2.63 1.80
C ASP A 393 -25.00 -2.66 1.74
N MET A 394 -24.38 -3.78 2.09
CA MET A 394 -22.92 -3.95 1.99
C MET A 394 -22.46 -3.95 0.53
N ASP A 395 -23.20 -4.62 -0.35
CA ASP A 395 -22.93 -4.65 -1.79
C ASP A 395 -22.92 -3.22 -2.38
N GLU A 396 -23.92 -2.41 -2.05
CA GLU A 396 -24.03 -1.03 -2.53
C GLU A 396 -22.95 -0.11 -1.92
N VAL A 397 -22.71 -0.19 -0.61
CA VAL A 397 -21.73 0.69 0.06
C VAL A 397 -20.31 0.34 -0.38
N VAL A 398 -19.93 -0.94 -0.36
CA VAL A 398 -18.55 -1.37 -0.62
C VAL A 398 -18.19 -1.26 -2.10
N SER A 399 -19.12 -1.52 -3.03
CA SER A 399 -18.85 -1.33 -4.47
C SER A 399 -18.39 0.09 -4.81
N ARG A 400 -18.87 1.09 -4.06
CA ARG A 400 -18.43 2.48 -4.18
C ARG A 400 -17.14 2.74 -3.41
N PHE A 401 -17.05 2.28 -2.16
CA PHE A 401 -15.89 2.55 -1.32
C PHE A 401 -14.61 1.92 -1.88
N ALA A 402 -14.70 0.74 -2.50
CA ALA A 402 -13.56 0.01 -3.04
C ALA A 402 -12.73 0.82 -4.07
N THR A 403 -13.34 1.79 -4.75
CA THR A 403 -12.67 2.65 -5.74
C THR A 403 -12.66 4.13 -5.36
N GLN A 404 -13.61 4.59 -4.53
CA GLN A 404 -13.73 6.00 -4.18
C GLN A 404 -13.06 6.35 -2.84
N ALA A 405 -12.84 5.36 -1.97
CA ALA A 405 -12.04 5.53 -0.76
C ALA A 405 -10.61 5.05 -1.02
N ASN A 406 -9.63 5.90 -0.73
CA ASN A 406 -8.22 5.54 -0.89
C ASN A 406 -7.72 4.61 0.22
N ALA A 407 -8.46 4.50 1.33
CA ALA A 407 -8.10 3.72 2.52
C ALA A 407 -8.60 2.26 2.44
N PRO A 408 -7.85 1.29 2.99
CA PRO A 408 -8.32 -0.08 3.19
C PRO A 408 -9.59 -0.13 4.06
N LEU A 409 -10.39 -1.17 3.88
CA LEU A 409 -11.68 -1.34 4.56
C LEU A 409 -11.62 -2.44 5.62
N VAL A 410 -12.30 -2.18 6.73
CA VAL A 410 -12.66 -3.14 7.77
C VAL A 410 -14.14 -3.45 7.58
N LEU A 411 -14.46 -4.67 7.16
CA LEU A 411 -15.84 -5.11 6.95
C LEU A 411 -16.42 -5.59 8.27
N ASP A 412 -17.32 -4.79 8.84
CA ASP A 412 -17.93 -5.03 10.14
C ASP A 412 -19.36 -5.55 10.02
N SER A 413 -19.54 -6.82 10.36
CA SER A 413 -20.87 -7.42 10.46
C SER A 413 -20.88 -8.63 11.39
N THR A 414 -22.06 -8.90 11.93
CA THR A 414 -22.33 -10.15 12.65
C THR A 414 -22.63 -11.34 11.74
N GLU A 415 -22.88 -11.10 10.46
CA GLU A 415 -23.34 -12.11 9.49
C GLU A 415 -22.25 -12.37 8.44
N PRO A 416 -21.68 -13.60 8.34
CA PRO A 416 -20.58 -13.86 7.39
C PRO A 416 -20.96 -13.63 5.91
N GLU A 417 -22.23 -13.82 5.55
CA GLU A 417 -22.77 -13.52 4.22
C GLU A 417 -22.70 -12.02 3.87
N VAL A 418 -22.85 -11.13 4.85
CA VAL A 418 -22.68 -9.69 4.67
C VAL A 418 -21.21 -9.35 4.44
N ILE A 419 -20.31 -9.96 5.20
CA ILE A 419 -18.86 -9.82 5.00
C ILE A 419 -18.45 -10.31 3.60
N GLU A 420 -18.96 -11.47 3.17
CA GLU A 420 -18.68 -12.02 1.85
C GLU A 420 -19.15 -11.08 0.72
N ALA A 421 -20.34 -10.47 0.86
CA ALA A 421 -20.85 -9.50 -0.11
C ALA A 421 -19.87 -8.31 -0.30
N GLY A 422 -19.28 -7.81 0.79
CA GLY A 422 -18.26 -6.77 0.73
C GLY A 422 -16.94 -7.25 0.10
N LEU A 423 -16.46 -8.44 0.48
CA LEU A 423 -15.19 -9.01 -0.02
C LEU A 423 -15.18 -9.17 -1.55
N GLN A 424 -16.33 -9.43 -2.16
CA GLN A 424 -16.47 -9.57 -3.60
C GLN A 424 -16.23 -8.27 -4.39
N TRP A 425 -16.05 -7.13 -3.71
CA TRP A 425 -15.69 -5.84 -4.31
C TRP A 425 -14.27 -5.39 -4.01
N ILE A 426 -13.54 -6.06 -3.12
CA ILE A 426 -12.25 -5.58 -2.61
C ILE A 426 -11.08 -6.29 -3.30
N GLY A 427 -10.45 -5.58 -4.25
CA GLY A 427 -9.19 -6.01 -4.87
C GLY A 427 -7.99 -5.99 -3.92
N GLY A 428 -7.96 -5.05 -2.97
CA GLY A 428 -6.94 -4.94 -1.92
C GLY A 428 -7.08 -5.97 -0.80
N ARG A 429 -6.31 -5.85 0.28
CA ARG A 429 -6.42 -6.68 1.48
C ARG A 429 -7.29 -6.01 2.55
N ALA A 430 -8.44 -6.60 2.84
CA ALA A 430 -9.38 -6.13 3.86
C ALA A 430 -9.09 -6.70 5.26
N ILE A 431 -9.76 -6.14 6.27
CA ILE A 431 -9.87 -6.69 7.63
C ILE A 431 -11.32 -7.16 7.85
N LEU A 432 -11.52 -8.34 8.41
CA LEU A 432 -12.85 -8.86 8.77
C LEU A 432 -13.12 -8.58 10.24
N ASN A 433 -14.20 -7.86 10.53
CA ASN A 433 -14.67 -7.56 11.89
C ASN A 433 -16.04 -8.25 12.08
N SER A 434 -16.15 -9.33 12.83
CA SER A 434 -15.11 -10.05 13.59
C SER A 434 -15.37 -11.55 13.70
N ALA A 435 -14.35 -12.29 14.13
CA ALA A 435 -14.43 -13.70 14.52
C ALA A 435 -14.42 -13.85 16.06
N ASN A 436 -15.15 -14.85 16.57
CA ASN A 436 -15.17 -15.21 17.98
C ASN A 436 -15.69 -16.65 18.20
N LEU A 437 -15.60 -17.17 19.42
CA LEU A 437 -15.98 -18.53 19.81
C LEU A 437 -17.33 -18.63 20.53
N GLU A 438 -18.22 -17.63 20.43
CA GLU A 438 -19.50 -17.60 21.16
C GLU A 438 -20.37 -18.84 20.88
N ASP A 439 -20.47 -19.25 19.61
CA ASP A 439 -21.20 -20.46 19.18
C ASP A 439 -20.33 -21.74 19.21
N GLY A 440 -19.12 -21.65 19.77
CA GLY A 440 -18.10 -22.70 19.75
C GLY A 440 -17.44 -22.92 18.39
N PHE A 441 -16.56 -23.93 18.32
CA PHE A 441 -15.86 -24.29 17.09
C PHE A 441 -16.47 -25.54 16.44
N ALA A 442 -17.19 -25.33 15.34
CA ALA A 442 -17.76 -26.38 14.50
C ALA A 442 -17.87 -25.92 13.03
N PRO A 443 -17.95 -26.83 12.05
CA PRO A 443 -18.22 -26.46 10.67
C PRO A 443 -19.51 -25.62 10.56
N GLY A 444 -19.43 -24.48 9.90
CA GLY A 444 -20.52 -23.50 9.77
C GLY A 444 -20.70 -22.55 10.95
N SER A 445 -19.94 -22.70 12.05
CA SER A 445 -19.88 -21.71 13.13
C SER A 445 -19.36 -20.37 12.61
N ARG A 446 -19.62 -19.29 13.36
CA ARG A 446 -19.14 -17.96 13.00
C ARG A 446 -17.64 -17.91 12.76
N LEU A 447 -16.84 -18.44 13.69
CA LEU A 447 -15.37 -18.48 13.54
C LEU A 447 -14.97 -19.23 12.28
N ASP A 448 -15.55 -20.41 12.05
CA ASP A 448 -15.23 -21.23 10.88
C ASP A 448 -15.51 -20.47 9.57
N ARG A 449 -16.70 -19.87 9.44
CA ARG A 449 -17.07 -19.12 8.24
C ARG A 449 -16.20 -17.90 8.02
N VAL A 450 -15.92 -17.11 9.06
CA VAL A 450 -15.05 -15.91 8.94
C VAL A 450 -13.62 -16.30 8.61
N PHE A 451 -13.06 -17.35 9.23
CA PHE A 451 -11.70 -17.80 8.92
C PHE A 451 -11.59 -18.47 7.55
N SER A 452 -12.62 -19.18 7.09
CA SER A 452 -12.70 -19.66 5.70
C SER A 452 -12.68 -18.49 4.71
N LEU A 453 -13.45 -17.44 4.96
CA LEU A 453 -13.43 -16.23 4.13
C LEU A 453 -12.06 -15.53 4.17
N ALA A 454 -11.44 -15.42 5.35
CA ALA A 454 -10.10 -14.84 5.50
C ALA A 454 -9.04 -15.62 4.70
N GLN A 455 -9.09 -16.96 4.76
CA GLN A 455 -8.21 -17.84 4.01
C GLN A 455 -8.45 -17.75 2.49
N GLU A 456 -9.72 -17.74 2.07
CA GLU A 456 -10.07 -17.74 0.64
C GLU A 456 -9.72 -16.39 -0.02
N TYR A 457 -10.04 -15.27 0.62
CA TYR A 457 -9.87 -13.92 0.07
C TYR A 457 -8.57 -13.21 0.48
N GLY A 458 -7.77 -13.83 1.36
CA GLY A 458 -6.52 -13.30 1.88
C GLY A 458 -6.71 -12.09 2.78
N ALA A 459 -7.64 -12.13 3.72
CA ALA A 459 -7.97 -11.01 4.62
C ALA A 459 -7.32 -11.16 6.01
N ALA A 460 -7.09 -10.04 6.71
CA ALA A 460 -6.80 -10.05 8.15
C ALA A 460 -8.11 -10.14 8.95
N VAL A 461 -8.05 -10.50 10.24
CA VAL A 461 -9.25 -10.73 11.05
C VAL A 461 -9.13 -10.11 12.45
N ILE A 462 -10.12 -9.30 12.82
CA ILE A 462 -10.34 -8.89 14.20
C ILE A 462 -10.98 -10.06 14.96
N CYS A 463 -10.31 -10.50 16.02
CA CYS A 463 -10.69 -11.63 16.85
C CYS A 463 -11.12 -11.13 18.22
N LEU A 464 -12.42 -11.21 18.54
CA LEU A 464 -12.92 -10.81 19.85
C LEU A 464 -12.62 -11.90 20.87
N CYS A 465 -12.19 -11.51 22.08
CA CYS A 465 -12.00 -12.43 23.20
C CYS A 465 -13.34 -12.89 23.81
N ILE A 466 -14.20 -13.51 23.01
CA ILE A 466 -15.49 -14.08 23.39
C ILE A 466 -15.44 -15.59 23.09
N ASP A 467 -15.84 -16.41 24.05
CA ASP A 467 -15.98 -17.86 23.90
C ASP A 467 -17.36 -18.34 24.39
N GLU A 468 -17.55 -19.66 24.52
CA GLU A 468 -18.82 -20.26 24.94
C GLU A 468 -19.21 -19.89 26.38
N GLU A 469 -18.28 -19.39 27.19
CA GLU A 469 -18.55 -18.86 28.54
C GLU A 469 -19.03 -17.38 28.50
N GLY A 470 -18.91 -16.73 27.34
CA GLY A 470 -19.33 -15.36 27.09
C GLY A 470 -18.17 -14.41 26.80
N GLN A 471 -18.36 -13.13 27.13
CA GLN A 471 -17.38 -12.07 26.90
C GLN A 471 -16.30 -12.10 27.99
N ALA A 472 -15.04 -12.33 27.62
CA ALA A 472 -13.96 -12.47 28.60
C ALA A 472 -13.69 -11.18 29.36
N ARG A 473 -13.70 -11.25 30.71
CA ARG A 473 -13.58 -10.07 31.59
C ARG A 473 -12.21 -9.90 32.25
N ASP A 474 -11.59 -10.98 32.72
CA ASP A 474 -10.26 -10.94 33.32
C ASP A 474 -9.14 -11.33 32.34
N VAL A 475 -7.90 -11.01 32.71
CA VAL A 475 -6.70 -11.27 31.88
C VAL A 475 -6.52 -12.75 31.53
N GLU A 476 -6.68 -13.64 32.51
CA GLU A 476 -6.43 -15.08 32.31
C GLU A 476 -7.42 -15.64 31.28
N TRP A 477 -8.69 -15.24 31.37
CA TRP A 477 -9.71 -15.63 30.41
C TRP A 477 -9.47 -15.03 29.03
N LYS A 478 -9.20 -13.72 28.92
CA LYS A 478 -8.93 -13.07 27.63
C LYS A 478 -7.76 -13.74 26.89
N VAL A 479 -6.65 -14.00 27.59
CA VAL A 479 -5.46 -14.68 27.04
C VAL A 479 -5.78 -16.13 26.65
N ARG A 480 -6.57 -16.86 27.46
CA ARG A 480 -7.02 -18.23 27.14
C ARG A 480 -7.78 -18.25 25.81
N VAL A 481 -8.71 -17.32 25.60
CA VAL A 481 -9.50 -17.22 24.36
C VAL A 481 -8.60 -16.87 23.18
N ALA A 482 -7.77 -15.84 23.32
CA ALA A 482 -6.85 -15.40 22.27
C ALA A 482 -5.93 -16.54 21.79
N LYS A 483 -5.34 -17.29 22.73
CA LYS A 483 -4.51 -18.48 22.42
C LYS A 483 -5.28 -19.55 21.67
N ARG A 484 -6.52 -19.82 22.09
CA ARG A 484 -7.37 -20.83 21.44
C ARG A 484 -7.69 -20.42 20.00
N ILE A 485 -8.07 -19.16 19.78
CA ILE A 485 -8.32 -18.62 18.44
C ILE A 485 -7.07 -18.67 17.57
N ALA A 486 -5.90 -18.24 18.07
CA ALA A 486 -4.63 -18.28 17.33
C ALA A 486 -4.21 -19.70 16.93
N THR A 487 -4.43 -20.68 17.79
CA THR A 487 -4.17 -22.09 17.46
C THR A 487 -5.10 -22.57 16.34
N LEU A 488 -6.41 -22.29 16.44
CA LEU A 488 -7.37 -22.66 15.39
C LEU A 488 -7.03 -22.01 14.05
N ALA A 489 -6.73 -20.71 14.06
CA ALA A 489 -6.36 -19.93 12.88
C ALA A 489 -5.17 -20.57 12.12
N ARG A 490 -4.09 -20.90 12.85
CA ARG A 490 -2.87 -21.49 12.28
C ARG A 490 -3.05 -22.94 11.84
N GLU A 491 -3.61 -23.78 12.71
CA GLU A 491 -3.65 -25.22 12.49
C GLU A 491 -4.76 -25.64 11.51
N SER A 492 -5.90 -24.94 11.49
CA SER A 492 -7.05 -25.31 10.65
C SER A 492 -7.16 -24.51 9.36
N TYR A 493 -6.73 -23.24 9.34
CA TYR A 493 -6.89 -22.34 8.19
C TYR A 493 -5.54 -21.84 7.64
N GLY A 494 -4.43 -22.12 8.33
CA GLY A 494 -3.11 -21.66 7.92
C GLY A 494 -2.90 -20.15 8.04
N LEU A 495 -3.78 -19.41 8.72
CA LEU A 495 -3.56 -17.99 8.96
C LEU A 495 -2.33 -17.79 9.85
N GLU A 496 -1.60 -16.70 9.65
CA GLU A 496 -0.43 -16.34 10.45
C GLU A 496 -0.85 -15.50 11.66
N ASN A 497 -0.01 -15.43 12.69
CA ASN A 497 -0.30 -14.56 13.83
C ASN A 497 -0.45 -13.10 13.40
N SER A 498 0.33 -12.66 12.40
CA SER A 498 0.26 -11.33 11.78
C SER A 498 -1.03 -11.04 11.02
N ASP A 499 -1.87 -12.05 10.78
CA ASP A 499 -3.20 -11.88 10.20
C ASP A 499 -4.27 -11.63 11.27
N LEU A 500 -3.93 -11.81 12.55
CA LEU A 500 -4.85 -11.75 13.68
C LEU A 500 -4.67 -10.45 14.46
N ILE A 501 -5.79 -9.76 14.66
CA ILE A 501 -5.89 -8.54 15.44
C ILE A 501 -6.82 -8.83 16.63
N PHE A 502 -6.27 -9.01 17.84
CA PHE A 502 -7.08 -9.37 19.01
C PHE A 502 -7.74 -8.14 19.64
N ASP A 503 -9.07 -8.16 19.73
CA ASP A 503 -9.80 -7.24 20.59
C ASP A 503 -9.90 -7.84 21.98
N ALA A 504 -9.19 -7.22 22.93
CA ALA A 504 -9.18 -7.64 24.31
C ALA A 504 -10.48 -7.32 25.06
N LEU A 505 -11.51 -6.78 24.40
CA LEU A 505 -12.80 -6.35 24.93
C LEU A 505 -12.71 -5.26 26.00
N THR A 506 -13.17 -4.07 25.63
CA THR A 506 -13.27 -2.92 26.52
C THR A 506 -14.70 -2.73 27.01
N PHE A 507 -14.89 -2.58 28.33
CA PHE A 507 -16.19 -2.39 28.97
C PHE A 507 -16.36 -0.98 29.55
N PRO A 508 -17.61 -0.50 29.75
CA PRO A 508 -17.86 0.84 30.29
C PRO A 508 -17.48 0.97 31.76
N LEU A 509 -16.71 2.02 32.10
CA LEU A 509 -16.36 2.35 33.50
C LEU A 509 -17.41 3.21 34.21
N SER A 510 -18.43 3.66 33.49
CA SER A 510 -19.43 4.65 33.94
C SER A 510 -20.60 4.06 34.73
N THR A 511 -20.70 2.72 34.82
CA THR A 511 -21.87 2.01 35.35
C THR A 511 -22.01 2.14 36.86
N GLY A 512 -20.90 2.43 37.57
CA GLY A 512 -20.85 2.46 39.04
C GLY A 512 -20.91 1.09 39.71
N ASP A 513 -20.88 0.01 38.93
CA ASP A 513 -20.82 -1.36 39.41
C ASP A 513 -19.40 -1.70 39.88
N ASP A 514 -19.24 -2.11 41.14
CA ASP A 514 -17.95 -2.46 41.73
C ASP A 514 -17.26 -3.62 40.97
N ASP A 515 -18.03 -4.50 40.34
CA ASP A 515 -17.47 -5.61 39.57
C ASP A 515 -16.83 -5.13 38.26
N LEU A 516 -17.27 -4.00 37.68
CA LEU A 516 -16.83 -3.49 36.37
C LEU A 516 -15.65 -2.50 36.46
N ARG A 517 -15.33 -1.98 37.65
CA ARG A 517 -14.34 -0.88 37.83
C ARG A 517 -12.93 -1.23 37.38
N ARG A 518 -12.55 -2.50 37.45
CA ARG A 518 -11.21 -2.97 37.08
C ARG A 518 -11.07 -3.36 35.61
N ASP A 519 -12.15 -3.29 34.82
CA ASP A 519 -12.16 -3.81 33.45
C ASP A 519 -11.14 -3.11 32.53
N ALA A 520 -10.86 -1.81 32.76
CA ALA A 520 -9.83 -1.10 32.01
C ALA A 520 -8.42 -1.65 32.30
N ILE A 521 -8.10 -1.92 33.56
CA ILE A 521 -6.83 -2.58 33.94
C ILE A 521 -6.75 -3.97 33.31
N GLN A 522 -7.83 -4.76 33.41
CA GLN A 522 -7.87 -6.11 32.83
C GLN A 522 -7.66 -6.08 31.31
N THR A 523 -8.16 -5.04 30.63
CA THR A 523 -7.95 -4.85 29.19
C THR A 523 -6.49 -4.54 28.88
N MET A 524 -5.87 -3.58 29.58
CA MET A 524 -4.46 -3.21 29.37
C MET A 524 -3.49 -4.36 29.68
N ASP A 525 -3.70 -5.06 30.79
CA ASP A 525 -2.88 -6.21 31.18
C ASP A 525 -3.05 -7.37 30.17
N ALA A 526 -4.25 -7.55 29.61
CA ALA A 526 -4.51 -8.56 28.59
C ALA A 526 -3.86 -8.21 27.25
N ILE A 527 -3.88 -6.93 26.82
CA ILE A 527 -3.18 -6.48 25.61
C ILE A 527 -1.70 -6.87 25.71
N LYS A 528 -1.05 -6.51 26.82
CA LYS A 528 0.34 -6.87 27.07
C LYS A 528 0.57 -8.38 27.04
N ALA A 529 -0.25 -9.14 27.78
CA ALA A 529 -0.09 -10.59 27.87
C ALA A 529 -0.34 -11.30 26.53
N ILE A 530 -1.31 -10.84 25.72
CA ILE A 530 -1.57 -11.38 24.38
C ILE A 530 -0.36 -11.19 23.48
N LYS A 531 0.28 -10.01 23.50
CA LYS A 531 1.49 -9.72 22.71
C LYS A 531 2.67 -10.60 23.11
N GLU A 532 2.84 -10.84 24.42
CA GLU A 532 3.90 -11.71 24.95
C GLU A 532 3.67 -13.19 24.57
N GLU A 533 2.43 -13.65 24.65
CA GLU A 533 2.06 -15.05 24.48
C GLU A 533 1.80 -15.47 23.02
N ILE A 534 1.51 -14.50 22.15
CA ILE A 534 1.23 -14.73 20.72
C ILE A 534 2.09 -13.77 19.89
N PRO A 535 3.42 -14.02 19.78
CA PRO A 535 4.32 -13.13 19.06
C PRO A 535 3.89 -12.95 17.60
N GLY A 536 3.96 -11.70 17.13
CA GLY A 536 3.61 -11.31 15.77
C GLY A 536 2.12 -10.99 15.56
N CYS A 537 1.25 -11.19 16.56
CA CYS A 537 -0.13 -10.72 16.46
C CYS A 537 -0.23 -9.21 16.72
N PHE A 538 -1.37 -8.65 16.31
CA PHE A 538 -1.76 -7.29 16.59
C PHE A 538 -2.91 -7.25 17.60
N THR A 539 -3.15 -6.08 18.18
CA THR A 539 -4.24 -5.84 19.13
C THR A 539 -5.08 -4.63 18.72
N THR A 540 -6.36 -4.66 19.07
CA THR A 540 -7.30 -3.55 18.84
C THR A 540 -8.23 -3.34 20.01
N LEU A 541 -8.97 -2.23 20.00
CA LEU A 541 -10.09 -2.00 20.89
C LEU A 541 -11.11 -1.03 20.28
N GLY A 542 -12.38 -1.25 20.59
CA GLY A 542 -13.44 -0.26 20.42
C GLY A 542 -13.36 0.81 21.51
N LEU A 543 -12.61 1.88 21.26
CA LEU A 543 -12.27 2.89 22.30
C LEU A 543 -13.51 3.53 22.91
N SER A 544 -14.53 3.77 22.08
CA SER A 544 -15.78 4.40 22.48
C SER A 544 -16.56 3.63 23.55
N ASN A 545 -16.25 2.35 23.80
CA ASN A 545 -16.92 1.51 24.79
C ASN A 545 -16.56 1.86 26.23
N VAL A 546 -15.30 2.26 26.51
CA VAL A 546 -14.84 2.59 27.89
C VAL A 546 -15.65 3.73 28.50
N SER A 547 -16.09 4.66 27.65
CA SER A 547 -16.76 5.89 28.03
C SER A 547 -18.26 5.90 27.73
N PHE A 548 -18.84 4.75 27.39
CA PHE A 548 -20.28 4.65 27.14
C PHE A 548 -21.07 5.17 28.35
N GLY A 549 -22.16 5.90 28.13
CA GLY A 549 -22.97 6.48 29.21
C GLY A 549 -22.47 7.82 29.79
N LEU A 550 -21.29 8.31 29.40
CA LEU A 550 -20.75 9.59 29.86
C LEU A 550 -21.11 10.77 28.92
N SER A 551 -20.95 12.00 29.43
CA SER A 551 -21.17 13.22 28.65
C SER A 551 -20.09 13.38 27.57
N PRO A 552 -20.34 14.00 26.40
CA PRO A 552 -19.36 13.96 25.30
C PRO A 552 -18.00 14.60 25.64
N ALA A 553 -17.98 15.65 26.47
CA ALA A 553 -16.73 16.27 26.91
C ALA A 553 -15.88 15.30 27.76
N SER A 554 -16.53 14.61 28.69
CA SER A 554 -15.89 13.62 29.56
C SER A 554 -15.45 12.36 28.79
N ARG A 555 -16.20 11.97 27.74
CA ARG A 555 -15.82 10.90 26.81
C ARG A 555 -14.53 11.20 26.08
N HIS A 556 -14.36 12.42 25.54
CA HIS A 556 -13.14 12.78 24.82
C HIS A 556 -11.90 12.64 25.72
N VAL A 557 -11.98 13.12 26.97
CA VAL A 557 -10.87 13.01 27.91
C VAL A 557 -10.61 11.56 28.29
N LEU A 558 -11.63 10.81 28.73
CA LEU A 558 -11.44 9.42 29.15
C LEU A 558 -10.91 8.55 28.01
N ASN A 559 -11.45 8.71 26.79
CA ASN A 559 -10.97 8.00 25.61
C ASN A 559 -9.50 8.35 25.32
N SER A 560 -9.13 9.63 25.36
CA SER A 560 -7.75 10.06 25.03
C SER A 560 -6.73 9.54 26.04
N VAL A 561 -7.06 9.60 27.33
CA VAL A 561 -6.20 9.08 28.40
C VAL A 561 -6.11 7.56 28.33
N PHE A 562 -7.24 6.86 28.21
CA PHE A 562 -7.24 5.39 28.13
C PHE A 562 -6.51 4.87 26.89
N MET A 563 -6.67 5.53 25.74
CA MET A 563 -5.93 5.21 24.53
C MET A 563 -4.42 5.31 24.81
N HIS A 564 -3.95 6.41 25.41
CA HIS A 564 -2.53 6.60 25.68
C HIS A 564 -1.97 5.48 26.57
N GLU A 565 -2.65 5.16 27.66
CA GLU A 565 -2.24 4.06 28.54
C GLU A 565 -2.22 2.70 27.80
N CYS A 566 -3.19 2.46 26.90
CA CYS A 566 -3.20 1.25 26.07
C CYS A 566 -2.03 1.19 25.09
N THR A 567 -1.65 2.30 24.46
CA THR A 567 -0.48 2.33 23.56
C THR A 567 0.83 2.07 24.28
N GLU A 568 0.98 2.58 25.51
CA GLU A 568 2.18 2.34 26.32
C GLU A 568 2.36 0.86 26.68
N VAL A 569 1.27 0.09 26.79
CA VAL A 569 1.31 -1.36 27.01
C VAL A 569 1.35 -2.19 25.73
N GLY A 570 1.39 -1.55 24.56
CA GLY A 570 1.60 -2.21 23.26
C GLY A 570 0.36 -2.39 22.38
N LEU A 571 -0.69 -1.57 22.58
CA LEU A 571 -1.83 -1.54 21.67
C LEU A 571 -1.41 -1.12 20.25
N ASP A 572 -1.76 -1.94 19.25
CA ASP A 572 -1.36 -1.69 17.86
C ASP A 572 -2.37 -0.85 17.06
N SER A 573 -3.66 -0.93 17.39
CA SER A 573 -4.74 -0.28 16.64
C SER A 573 -5.92 0.08 17.52
N ALA A 574 -6.80 0.99 17.06
CA ALA A 574 -8.05 1.29 17.75
C ALA A 574 -9.14 1.76 16.79
N ILE A 575 -10.38 1.36 17.06
CA ILE A 575 -11.58 1.86 16.39
C ILE A 575 -12.00 3.17 17.07
N VAL A 576 -11.81 4.28 16.37
CA VAL A 576 -11.87 5.63 16.93
C VAL A 576 -12.43 6.65 15.96
N HIS A 577 -13.00 7.73 16.50
CA HIS A 577 -13.13 8.99 15.79
C HIS A 577 -11.85 9.81 15.98
N ALA A 578 -10.93 9.71 15.02
CA ALA A 578 -9.58 10.29 15.08
C ALA A 578 -9.56 11.77 15.52
N SER A 579 -10.48 12.59 15.00
CA SER A 579 -10.58 14.03 15.33
C SER A 579 -10.97 14.34 16.79
N LYS A 580 -11.34 13.34 17.60
CA LYS A 580 -11.77 13.48 19.00
C LYS A 580 -10.74 13.03 20.02
N ILE A 581 -9.63 12.43 19.57
CA ILE A 581 -8.51 12.08 20.45
C ILE A 581 -7.70 13.34 20.72
N THR A 582 -7.56 13.75 21.97
CA THR A 582 -6.84 14.97 22.37
C THR A 582 -5.45 14.62 22.90
N PRO A 583 -4.38 15.35 22.55
CA PRO A 583 -3.07 15.11 23.13
C PRO A 583 -3.10 15.34 24.64
N LEU A 584 -2.44 14.47 25.41
CA LEU A 584 -2.45 14.55 26.88
C LEU A 584 -1.97 15.90 27.41
N SER A 585 -1.02 16.53 26.72
CA SER A 585 -0.48 17.85 27.04
C SER A 585 -1.53 18.97 26.99
N LYS A 586 -2.59 18.80 26.18
CA LYS A 586 -3.72 19.73 26.07
C LYS A 586 -4.87 19.42 27.04
N ILE A 587 -4.83 18.30 27.74
CA ILE A 587 -5.86 17.93 28.72
C ILE A 587 -5.51 18.59 30.06
N PRO A 588 -6.44 19.36 30.67
CA PRO A 588 -6.22 19.95 31.99
C PRO A 588 -5.81 18.88 33.03
N THR A 589 -4.81 19.20 33.84
CA THR A 589 -4.21 18.27 34.83
C THR A 589 -5.26 17.59 35.71
N GLU A 590 -6.23 18.35 36.25
CA GLU A 590 -7.31 17.77 37.09
C GLU A 590 -8.14 16.74 36.31
N GLN A 591 -8.49 17.03 35.06
CA GLN A 591 -9.28 16.12 34.20
C GLN A 591 -8.50 14.86 33.82
N ARG A 592 -7.21 15.00 33.54
CA ARG A 592 -6.32 13.88 33.24
C ARG A 592 -6.13 12.99 34.47
N ASP A 593 -5.83 13.57 35.62
CA ASP A 593 -5.51 12.83 36.84
C ASP A 593 -6.75 12.09 37.38
N VAL A 594 -7.95 12.68 37.29
CA VAL A 594 -9.20 11.97 37.63
C VAL A 594 -9.50 10.84 36.65
N ALA A 595 -9.18 11.00 35.35
CA ALA A 595 -9.33 9.94 34.37
C ALA A 595 -8.38 8.77 34.65
N LEU A 596 -7.13 9.05 35.01
CA LEU A 596 -6.16 8.03 35.43
C LEU A 596 -6.60 7.33 36.72
N ASP A 597 -7.10 8.07 37.71
CA ASP A 597 -7.64 7.47 38.92
C ASP A 597 -8.83 6.54 38.61
N LEU A 598 -9.67 6.89 37.64
CA LEU A 598 -10.78 6.06 37.18
C LEU A 598 -10.30 4.80 36.42
N ILE A 599 -9.37 4.96 35.48
CA ILE A 599 -8.80 3.86 34.68
C ILE A 599 -8.10 2.83 35.57
N TYR A 600 -7.35 3.28 36.57
CA TYR A 600 -6.58 2.44 37.48
C TYR A 600 -7.33 2.06 38.77
N ASP A 601 -8.62 2.40 38.90
CA ASP A 601 -9.43 2.17 40.10
C ASP A 601 -8.73 2.63 41.40
N ARG A 602 -8.11 3.83 41.37
CA ARG A 602 -7.37 4.40 42.51
C ARG A 602 -8.34 5.05 43.49
N ARG A 603 -8.74 4.31 44.52
CA ARG A 603 -9.73 4.73 45.53
C ARG A 603 -9.10 5.14 46.86
N GLY A 604 -9.87 5.89 47.64
CA GLY A 604 -9.42 6.38 48.94
C GLY A 604 -8.07 7.09 48.82
N GLU A 605 -7.16 6.82 49.75
CA GLU A 605 -5.82 7.45 49.78
C GLU A 605 -4.94 7.14 48.56
N ALA A 606 -5.31 6.17 47.70
CA ALA A 606 -4.56 5.85 46.48
C ALA A 606 -4.84 6.82 45.31
N GLY A 607 -5.98 7.53 45.34
CA GLY A 607 -6.34 8.50 44.32
C GLY A 607 -5.46 9.74 44.37
N VAL A 608 -4.97 10.20 43.23
CA VAL A 608 -4.13 11.41 43.14
C VAL A 608 -4.91 12.64 43.62
N LEU A 609 -6.21 12.71 43.30
CA LEU A 609 -7.10 13.79 43.71
C LEU A 609 -7.84 13.52 45.02
N SER A 610 -7.46 12.47 45.76
CA SER A 610 -8.14 12.11 47.01
C SER A 610 -7.89 13.09 48.15
N GLU A 611 -6.78 13.83 48.11
CA GLU A 611 -6.28 14.66 49.22
C GLU A 611 -6.21 13.91 50.58
N GLY A 612 -6.06 12.57 50.55
CA GLY A 612 -6.05 11.71 51.74
C GLY A 612 -7.44 11.31 52.25
N ALA A 613 -8.51 11.58 51.50
CA ALA A 613 -9.87 11.14 51.81
C ALA A 613 -10.03 9.62 51.60
N LYS A 614 -10.63 8.93 52.58
CA LYS A 614 -10.82 7.46 52.54
C LYS A 614 -12.04 7.02 51.74
N ASP A 615 -12.95 7.94 51.48
CA ASP A 615 -14.21 7.78 50.76
C ASP A 615 -14.14 8.27 49.30
N TYR A 616 -12.94 8.62 48.82
CA TYR A 616 -12.73 9.02 47.43
C TYR A 616 -13.15 7.92 46.44
N ASP A 617 -14.09 8.25 45.56
CA ASP A 617 -14.52 7.44 44.42
C ASP A 617 -14.20 8.20 43.12
N PRO A 618 -13.33 7.66 42.25
CA PRO A 618 -12.88 8.37 41.06
C PRO A 618 -14.02 8.60 40.06
N LEU A 619 -15.03 7.73 39.99
CA LEU A 619 -16.17 7.94 39.08
C LEU A 619 -17.03 9.12 39.54
N GLN A 620 -17.27 9.25 40.85
CA GLN A 620 -18.02 10.39 41.38
C GLN A 620 -17.26 11.70 41.15
N LYS A 621 -15.97 11.72 41.48
CA LYS A 621 -15.12 12.90 41.22
C LYS A 621 -15.07 13.22 39.73
N PHE A 622 -14.99 12.22 38.86
CA PHE A 622 -15.01 12.39 37.41
C PHE A 622 -16.31 13.07 36.96
N LEU A 623 -17.46 12.59 37.42
CA LEU A 623 -18.76 13.21 37.10
C LEU A 623 -18.87 14.64 37.64
N GLU A 624 -18.33 14.93 38.83
CA GLU A 624 -18.28 16.28 39.40
C GLU A 624 -17.42 17.24 38.58
N VAL A 625 -16.22 16.82 38.19
CA VAL A 625 -15.29 17.61 37.36
C VAL A 625 -15.91 17.98 36.01
N PHE A 626 -16.80 17.13 35.49
CA PHE A 626 -17.49 17.34 34.21
C PHE A 626 -18.95 17.83 34.33
N ALA A 627 -19.47 18.10 35.53
CA ALA A 627 -20.88 18.44 35.75
C ALA A 627 -21.30 19.74 35.03
N ASP A 628 -20.43 20.75 35.05
CA ASP A 628 -20.64 22.05 34.40
C ASP A 628 -19.82 22.21 33.10
N VAL A 629 -19.12 21.14 32.69
CA VAL A 629 -18.30 21.14 31.48
C VAL A 629 -19.17 20.70 30.31
N SER A 630 -19.80 21.67 29.66
CA SER A 630 -20.34 21.45 28.31
C SER A 630 -19.22 21.04 27.36
N VAL A 631 -19.55 20.38 26.23
CA VAL A 631 -18.63 20.34 25.08
C VAL A 631 -18.40 21.78 24.67
N GLN A 632 -17.38 22.40 25.26
CA GLN A 632 -16.96 23.70 24.82
C GLN A 632 -16.55 23.48 23.37
N LYS A 633 -17.24 24.17 22.44
CA LYS A 633 -16.58 24.65 21.23
C LYS A 633 -15.21 25.08 21.72
N GLU A 634 -14.12 24.47 21.23
CA GLU A 634 -12.74 24.78 21.66
C GLU A 634 -12.73 26.22 22.13
N VAL A 635 -12.56 26.47 23.44
CA VAL A 635 -12.31 27.84 23.87
C VAL A 635 -10.94 28.10 23.32
N LYS A 636 -10.92 28.54 22.05
CA LYS A 636 -9.81 29.22 21.46
C LYS A 636 -9.57 30.34 22.44
N GLU A 637 -8.44 30.21 23.12
CA GLU A 637 -7.87 31.28 23.89
C GLU A 637 -8.09 32.57 23.08
N ASP A 638 -8.69 33.60 23.70
CA ASP A 638 -8.97 34.84 22.99
C ASP A 638 -7.64 35.53 22.69
N ARG A 639 -7.08 35.14 21.56
CA ARG A 639 -5.79 35.58 21.05
C ARG A 639 -5.95 36.86 20.23
N SER A 640 -7.15 37.43 20.12
CA SER A 640 -7.39 38.64 19.31
C SER A 640 -6.49 39.83 19.74
N GLY A 641 -6.08 39.87 21.01
CA GLY A 641 -5.15 40.86 21.56
C GLY A 641 -3.66 40.57 21.40
N TRP A 642 -3.27 39.40 20.88
CA TRP A 642 -1.86 39.02 20.71
C TRP A 642 -1.25 39.67 19.47
N PRO A 643 0.08 39.89 19.42
CA PRO A 643 0.78 40.24 18.19
C PRO A 643 0.49 39.23 17.07
N VAL A 644 0.28 39.70 15.84
CA VAL A 644 -0.14 38.86 14.71
C VAL A 644 0.85 37.71 14.44
N GLY A 645 2.15 37.94 14.61
CA GLY A 645 3.17 36.89 14.48
C GLY A 645 3.05 35.78 15.53
N GLU A 646 2.66 36.12 16.76
CA GLU A 646 2.43 35.16 17.86
C GLU A 646 1.13 34.37 17.63
N ARG A 647 0.09 35.01 17.08
CA ARG A 647 -1.13 34.33 16.64
C ARG A 647 -0.84 33.34 15.52
N LEU A 648 -0.12 33.76 14.47
CA LEU A 648 0.27 32.91 13.35
C LEU A 648 1.11 31.71 13.80
N HIS A 649 2.04 31.93 14.75
CA HIS A 649 2.83 30.87 15.36
C HIS A 649 1.95 29.82 16.06
N HIS A 650 1.02 30.25 16.92
CA HIS A 650 0.14 29.34 17.65
C HIS A 650 -0.93 28.68 16.77
N ARG A 651 -1.37 29.31 15.67
CA ARG A 651 -2.24 28.67 14.68
C ARG A 651 -1.59 27.47 14.02
N ILE A 652 -0.28 27.54 13.76
CA ILE A 652 0.45 26.38 13.28
C ILE A 652 0.50 25.29 14.34
N ILE A 653 0.78 25.61 15.61
CA ILE A 653 0.81 24.62 16.71
C ILE A 653 -0.55 23.93 16.93
N ASP A 654 -1.63 24.68 16.74
CA ASP A 654 -2.99 24.17 16.94
C ASP A 654 -3.62 23.58 15.67
N GLY A 655 -2.96 23.71 14.51
CA GLY A 655 -3.55 23.29 13.23
C GLY A 655 -4.84 24.05 12.88
N ASP A 656 -4.94 25.31 13.28
CA ASP A 656 -6.15 26.13 13.16
C ASP A 656 -6.16 26.99 11.88
N ARG A 657 -7.14 26.72 11.00
CA ARG A 657 -7.34 27.44 9.74
C ARG A 657 -8.38 28.57 9.82
N GLU A 658 -9.12 28.70 10.92
CA GLU A 658 -10.21 29.68 11.02
C GLU A 658 -9.65 31.11 11.15
N ASN A 659 -9.95 32.00 10.21
CA ASN A 659 -9.39 33.37 10.12
C ASN A 659 -7.87 33.41 9.89
N LEU A 660 -7.29 32.31 9.39
CA LEU A 660 -5.86 32.25 9.04
C LEU A 660 -5.48 33.33 8.02
N THR A 661 -6.28 33.51 6.97
CA THR A 661 -6.05 34.50 5.92
C THR A 661 -6.08 35.93 6.46
N ASP A 662 -6.98 36.22 7.39
CA ASP A 662 -7.12 37.55 8.00
C ASP A 662 -5.87 37.92 8.82
N ASP A 663 -5.30 36.96 9.55
CA ASP A 663 -4.06 37.15 10.27
C ASP A 663 -2.84 37.28 9.33
N LEU A 664 -2.83 36.55 8.20
CA LEU A 664 -1.80 36.72 7.17
C LEU A 664 -1.88 38.11 6.52
N ASP A 665 -3.09 38.59 6.20
CA ASP A 665 -3.33 39.93 5.66
C ASP A 665 -2.91 41.02 6.66
N GLN A 666 -3.24 40.85 7.94
CA GLN A 666 -2.82 41.79 8.98
C GLN A 666 -1.30 41.83 9.12
N ALA A 667 -0.61 40.69 9.13
CA ALA A 667 0.85 40.64 9.20
C ALA A 667 1.52 41.35 8.01
N MET A 668 0.97 41.17 6.80
CA MET A 668 1.43 41.89 5.61
C MET A 668 1.14 43.40 5.70
N ALA A 669 -0.02 43.80 6.22
CA ALA A 669 -0.38 45.20 6.43
C ALA A 669 0.48 45.90 7.50
N GLU A 670 0.99 45.15 8.49
CA GLU A 670 1.95 45.61 9.49
C GLU A 670 3.39 45.71 8.95
N GLY A 671 3.61 45.36 7.67
CA GLY A 671 4.90 45.49 6.98
C GLY A 671 5.80 44.27 7.08
N ILE A 672 5.30 43.14 7.59
CA ILE A 672 6.04 41.88 7.64
C ILE A 672 6.00 41.24 6.25
N THR A 673 7.16 40.97 5.65
CA THR A 673 7.19 40.36 4.31
C THR A 673 6.64 38.92 4.37
N PRO A 674 5.97 38.42 3.31
CA PRO A 674 5.50 37.04 3.25
C PRO A 674 6.57 35.99 3.59
N LEU A 675 7.82 36.23 3.19
CA LEU A 675 8.96 35.37 3.52
C LEU A 675 9.32 35.40 5.02
N THR A 676 9.26 36.57 5.65
CA THR A 676 9.48 36.72 7.10
C THR A 676 8.37 36.01 7.88
N ILE A 677 7.11 36.12 7.43
CA ILE A 677 5.98 35.41 8.06
C ILE A 677 6.23 33.90 8.08
N ILE A 678 6.62 33.33 6.93
CA ILE A 678 6.92 31.90 6.81
C ILE A 678 8.09 31.49 7.72
N ASN A 679 9.21 32.22 7.65
CA ASN A 679 10.44 31.80 8.31
C ASN A 679 10.45 32.00 9.82
N GLU A 680 9.88 33.09 10.32
CA GLU A 680 9.98 33.45 11.74
C GLU A 680 8.76 33.00 12.54
N HIS A 681 7.55 33.03 11.95
CA HIS A 681 6.33 32.71 12.68
C HIS A 681 5.84 31.28 12.38
N LEU A 682 5.66 30.95 11.10
CA LEU A 682 5.05 29.67 10.73
C LEU A 682 6.01 28.48 10.94
N LEU A 683 7.27 28.58 10.47
CA LEU A 683 8.29 27.57 10.74
C LEU A 683 8.63 27.47 12.23
N GLY A 684 8.56 28.59 12.96
CA GLY A 684 8.69 28.60 14.41
C GLY A 684 7.64 27.70 15.08
N GLY A 685 6.37 27.80 14.65
CA GLY A 685 5.30 26.96 15.19
C GLY A 685 5.49 25.49 14.82
N MET A 686 5.91 25.23 13.59
CA MET A 686 6.20 23.87 13.12
C MET A 686 7.36 23.21 13.88
N LYS A 687 8.33 24.00 14.35
CA LYS A 687 9.41 23.50 15.21
C LYS A 687 8.88 23.01 16.56
N VAL A 688 7.98 23.76 17.18
CA VAL A 688 7.32 23.37 18.45
C VAL A 688 6.48 22.11 18.25
N VAL A 689 5.73 22.02 17.14
CA VAL A 689 5.00 20.79 16.75
C VAL A 689 5.95 19.60 16.66
N GLY A 690 7.11 19.77 16.02
CA GLY A 690 8.15 18.73 15.92
C GLY A 690 8.74 18.32 17.27
N GLU A 691 8.96 19.27 18.18
CA GLU A 691 9.43 19.01 19.55
C GLU A 691 8.39 18.23 20.37
N LEU A 692 7.11 18.65 20.33
CA LEU A 692 6.01 17.97 21.01
C LEU A 692 5.76 16.56 20.47
N PHE A 693 5.86 16.38 19.15
CA PHE A 693 5.76 15.06 18.52
C PHE A 693 6.94 14.15 18.90
N GLY A 694 8.16 14.68 18.88
CA GLY A 694 9.36 13.95 19.28
C GLY A 694 9.37 13.54 20.77
N ALA A 695 8.67 14.29 21.62
CA ALA A 695 8.47 13.97 23.03
C ALA A 695 7.28 13.04 23.32
N GLY A 696 6.48 12.66 22.30
CA GLY A 696 5.25 11.88 22.47
C GLY A 696 4.07 12.67 23.05
N GLU A 697 4.22 13.99 23.22
CA GLU A 697 3.20 14.87 23.82
C GLU A 697 2.16 15.38 22.80
N MET A 698 2.42 15.20 21.50
CA MET A 698 1.51 15.51 20.38
C MET A 698 1.46 14.32 19.43
N GLN A 699 0.26 13.92 19.00
CA GLN A 699 0.07 12.77 18.11
C GLN A 699 0.11 13.17 16.63
N LEU A 700 0.44 12.22 15.76
CA LEU A 700 0.58 12.42 14.31
C LEU A 700 -0.62 13.14 13.65
N PRO A 701 -1.89 12.89 13.98
CA PRO A 701 -3.02 13.63 13.40
C PRO A 701 -2.90 15.15 13.57
N PHE A 702 -2.41 15.60 14.73
CA PHE A 702 -2.20 17.03 15.02
C PHE A 702 -1.02 17.60 14.26
N VAL A 703 0.03 16.80 14.07
CA VAL A 703 1.16 17.17 13.21
C VAL A 703 0.71 17.32 11.76
N LEU A 704 -0.14 16.42 11.27
CA LEU A 704 -0.72 16.50 9.92
C LEU A 704 -1.64 17.72 9.78
N GLN A 705 -2.48 18.00 10.77
CA GLN A 705 -3.33 19.20 10.78
C GLN A 705 -2.51 20.50 10.81
N SER A 706 -1.42 20.52 11.57
CA SER A 706 -0.45 21.63 11.61
C SER A 706 0.24 21.81 10.25
N ALA A 707 0.62 20.71 9.60
CA ALA A 707 1.19 20.71 8.26
C ALA A 707 0.21 21.18 7.18
N GLU A 708 -1.08 20.81 7.26
CA GLU A 708 -2.11 21.34 6.37
C GLU A 708 -2.29 22.85 6.55
N THR A 709 -2.26 23.33 7.80
CA THR A 709 -2.37 24.76 8.13
C THR A 709 -1.15 25.53 7.62
N MET A 710 0.04 24.95 7.75
CA MET A 710 1.28 25.46 7.16
C MET A 710 1.17 25.56 5.64
N LYS A 711 0.70 24.50 4.97
CA LYS A 711 0.51 24.46 3.51
C LYS A 711 -0.48 25.52 3.04
N ALA A 712 -1.62 25.65 3.72
CA ALA A 712 -2.62 26.67 3.43
C ALA A 712 -2.05 28.09 3.57
N SER A 713 -1.24 28.33 4.62
CA SER A 713 -0.58 29.61 4.84
C SER A 713 0.41 29.96 3.72
N VAL A 714 1.25 29.00 3.32
CA VAL A 714 2.23 29.19 2.24
C VAL A 714 1.53 29.46 0.91
N ALA A 715 0.51 28.67 0.56
CA ALA A 715 -0.27 28.87 -0.66
C ALA A 715 -0.98 30.23 -0.70
N TYR A 716 -1.40 30.75 0.45
CA TYR A 716 -2.01 32.08 0.55
C TYR A 716 -0.99 33.21 0.40
N LEU A 717 0.22 33.03 0.93
CA LEU A 717 1.29 34.04 0.90
C LEU A 717 2.03 34.10 -0.44
N GLU A 718 2.03 33.00 -1.20
CA GLU A 718 2.72 32.84 -2.48
C GLU A 718 2.43 33.97 -3.50
N PRO A 719 1.17 34.41 -3.71
CA PRO A 719 0.86 35.49 -4.66
C PRO A 719 1.39 36.87 -4.26
N TYR A 720 1.71 37.08 -2.98
CA TYR A 720 2.15 38.36 -2.41
C TYR A 720 3.66 38.49 -2.31
N MET A 721 4.42 37.45 -2.67
CA MET A 721 5.86 37.50 -2.75
C MET A 721 6.30 38.35 -3.94
N GLU A 722 7.32 39.21 -3.77
CA GLU A 722 7.86 39.98 -4.89
C GLU A 722 8.39 39.04 -5.96
N LYS A 723 7.70 39.01 -7.11
CA LYS A 723 8.28 38.48 -8.35
C LYS A 723 9.32 39.47 -8.84
N VAL A 724 10.57 39.04 -8.93
CA VAL A 724 11.60 39.81 -9.65
C VAL A 724 11.13 39.94 -11.10
N ALA A 725 11.08 41.19 -11.58
CA ALA A 725 10.47 41.56 -12.85
C ALA A 725 10.92 40.68 -14.03
N ASP A 726 9.93 40.20 -14.79
CA ASP A 726 10.09 39.60 -16.13
C ASP A 726 10.89 40.55 -17.02
N GLY A 727 12.16 40.24 -17.25
CA GLY A 727 13.03 41.17 -17.96
C GLY A 727 14.49 40.78 -18.18
N VAL A 728 14.86 39.49 -18.23
CA VAL A 728 16.06 39.04 -18.96
C VAL A 728 15.80 37.62 -19.50
N ASP A 729 15.84 37.49 -20.82
CA ASP A 729 15.60 36.27 -21.61
C ASP A 729 16.80 35.29 -21.55
N ALA A 730 17.29 34.99 -20.33
CA ALA A 730 18.30 33.97 -20.07
C ALA A 730 18.15 33.45 -18.64
N SER A 731 17.54 32.28 -18.47
CA SER A 731 17.53 31.52 -17.21
C SER A 731 18.96 31.35 -16.66
N LYS A 732 19.19 31.74 -15.40
CA LYS A 732 20.49 31.60 -14.70
C LYS A 732 20.95 30.15 -14.59
N GLY A 733 20.04 29.19 -14.77
CA GLY A 733 20.29 27.75 -14.70
C GLY A 733 18.98 26.99 -14.54
N ARG A 734 19.02 25.67 -14.75
CA ARG A 734 17.89 24.75 -14.62
C ARG A 734 18.16 23.76 -13.50
N ILE A 735 17.18 23.47 -12.66
CA ILE A 735 17.29 22.48 -11.59
C ILE A 735 16.04 21.60 -11.56
N VAL A 736 16.20 20.31 -11.32
CA VAL A 736 15.08 19.41 -10.96
C VAL A 736 15.03 19.29 -9.45
N LEU A 737 13.86 19.51 -8.85
CA LEU A 737 13.63 19.42 -7.40
C LEU A 737 12.57 18.36 -7.08
N ALA A 738 12.87 17.50 -6.10
CA ALA A 738 11.95 16.44 -5.69
C ALA A 738 12.19 15.99 -4.24
N THR A 739 11.17 15.44 -3.57
CA THR A 739 11.42 14.64 -2.37
C THR A 739 11.67 13.21 -2.78
N VAL A 740 12.60 12.55 -2.09
CA VAL A 740 12.98 11.17 -2.42
C VAL A 740 11.83 10.19 -2.16
N LYS A 741 11.89 9.04 -2.83
CA LYS A 741 10.95 7.92 -2.67
C LYS A 741 10.69 7.64 -1.19
N GLY A 742 9.44 7.38 -0.83
CA GLY A 742 9.03 7.11 0.55
C GLY A 742 8.93 8.36 1.45
N ASP A 743 9.35 9.54 0.97
CA ASP A 743 9.28 10.78 1.72
C ASP A 743 8.20 11.72 1.17
N VAL A 744 7.25 12.11 2.02
CA VAL A 744 6.10 12.97 1.68
C VAL A 744 6.32 14.44 2.01
N HIS A 745 7.40 14.77 2.71
CA HIS A 745 7.55 16.09 3.31
C HIS A 745 8.11 17.10 2.29
N ASP A 746 7.29 18.02 1.81
CA ASP A 746 7.62 18.93 0.70
C ASP A 746 7.89 20.39 1.08
N ILE A 747 7.73 20.75 2.35
CA ILE A 747 7.85 22.15 2.81
C ILE A 747 9.23 22.74 2.45
N GLY A 748 10.31 22.03 2.80
CA GLY A 748 11.68 22.49 2.51
C GLY A 748 11.94 22.60 1.00
N LYS A 749 11.51 21.60 0.22
CA LYS A 749 11.62 21.59 -1.24
C LYS A 749 10.88 22.77 -1.88
N ASN A 750 9.62 23.01 -1.49
CA ASN A 750 8.82 24.10 -2.05
C ASN A 750 9.41 25.47 -1.70
N LEU A 751 10.03 25.61 -0.53
CA LEU A 751 10.75 26.83 -0.19
C LEU A 751 11.98 27.05 -1.09
N VAL A 752 12.75 25.99 -1.36
CA VAL A 752 13.89 26.05 -2.31
C VAL A 752 13.41 26.40 -3.72
N ASP A 753 12.32 25.79 -4.18
CA ASP A 753 11.68 26.10 -5.46
C ASP A 753 11.34 27.59 -5.58
N ILE A 754 10.59 28.12 -4.61
CA ILE A 754 10.21 29.54 -4.56
C ILE A 754 11.45 30.44 -4.57
N ILE A 755 12.48 30.14 -3.77
CA ILE A 755 13.69 30.96 -3.70
C ILE A 755 14.45 30.94 -5.02
N LEU A 756 14.66 29.77 -5.63
CA LEU A 756 15.40 29.64 -6.87
C LEU A 756 14.63 30.28 -8.05
N THR A 757 13.33 30.02 -8.16
CA THR A 757 12.45 30.65 -9.17
C THR A 757 12.49 32.18 -9.04
N ASN A 758 12.37 32.73 -7.82
CA ASN A 758 12.44 34.18 -7.58
C ASN A 758 13.84 34.79 -7.87
N ASN A 759 14.90 33.98 -7.89
CA ASN A 759 16.26 34.43 -8.20
C ASN A 759 16.68 34.22 -9.67
N GLY A 760 15.73 33.86 -10.55
CA GLY A 760 15.93 33.76 -11.99
C GLY A 760 16.41 32.39 -12.47
N TYR A 761 16.26 31.33 -11.65
CA TYR A 761 16.46 29.94 -12.07
C TYR A 761 15.16 29.35 -12.61
N GLU A 762 15.28 28.43 -13.56
CA GLU A 762 14.17 27.60 -14.01
C GLU A 762 14.12 26.32 -13.18
N VAL A 763 13.08 26.19 -12.36
CA VAL A 763 12.91 25.07 -11.43
C VAL A 763 11.86 24.10 -11.97
N HIS A 764 12.24 22.84 -12.13
CA HIS A 764 11.34 21.74 -12.44
C HIS A 764 11.07 20.94 -11.16
N ASN A 765 10.09 21.40 -10.38
CA ASN A 765 9.63 20.71 -9.20
C ASN A 765 8.68 19.57 -9.59
N ILE A 766 9.14 18.32 -9.44
CA ILE A 766 8.39 17.13 -9.86
C ILE A 766 7.62 16.44 -8.72
N GLY A 767 7.53 17.10 -7.55
CA GLY A 767 6.63 16.67 -6.49
C GLY A 767 7.29 15.83 -5.39
N ILE A 768 6.51 14.91 -4.82
CA ILE A 768 6.88 14.12 -3.64
C ILE A 768 6.88 12.62 -3.88
N LYS A 769 7.60 11.87 -3.04
CA LYS A 769 7.78 10.42 -3.16
C LYS A 769 8.37 9.98 -4.51
N ILE A 770 9.21 10.81 -5.09
CA ILE A 770 9.67 10.64 -6.46
C ILE A 770 10.84 9.65 -6.50
N SER A 771 10.79 8.73 -7.45
CA SER A 771 11.88 7.77 -7.70
C SER A 771 13.07 8.46 -8.37
N ILE A 772 14.27 7.89 -8.21
CA ILE A 772 15.46 8.40 -8.90
C ILE A 772 15.33 8.31 -10.42
N THR A 773 14.62 7.31 -10.95
CA THR A 773 14.36 7.19 -12.39
C THR A 773 13.59 8.40 -12.91
N GLU A 774 12.49 8.79 -12.25
CA GLU A 774 11.70 9.97 -12.63
C GLU A 774 12.52 11.27 -12.52
N MET A 775 13.36 11.40 -11.48
CA MET A 775 14.27 12.55 -11.35
C MET A 775 15.27 12.62 -12.50
N ILE A 776 15.86 11.47 -12.87
CA ILE A 776 16.82 11.36 -13.97
C ILE A 776 16.15 11.66 -15.31
N GLU A 777 15.00 11.06 -15.59
CA GLU A 777 14.24 11.29 -16.81
C GLU A 777 13.93 12.78 -16.96
N LYS A 778 13.44 13.42 -15.89
CA LYS A 778 13.17 14.85 -15.94
C LYS A 778 14.45 15.65 -16.13
N ALA A 779 15.52 15.30 -15.42
CA ALA A 779 16.80 16.00 -15.51
C ALA A 779 17.40 15.93 -16.92
N LEU A 780 17.28 14.79 -17.60
CA LEU A 780 17.71 14.61 -18.99
C LEU A 780 16.79 15.34 -19.98
N GLU A 781 15.47 15.24 -19.81
CA GLU A 781 14.46 15.92 -20.64
C GLU A 781 14.72 17.44 -20.66
N VAL A 782 14.88 18.03 -19.48
CA VAL A 782 15.03 19.48 -19.34
C VAL A 782 16.49 19.92 -19.42
N LYS A 783 17.44 19.00 -19.54
CA LYS A 783 18.89 19.27 -19.47
C LYS A 783 19.22 20.12 -18.24
N ALA A 784 18.86 19.58 -17.09
CA ALA A 784 19.07 20.20 -15.79
C ALA A 784 20.57 20.36 -15.51
N HIS A 785 20.92 21.45 -14.82
CA HIS A 785 22.29 21.76 -14.40
C HIS A 785 22.55 21.31 -12.96
N ALA A 786 21.51 20.89 -12.24
CA ALA A 786 21.60 20.28 -10.93
C ALA A 786 20.35 19.44 -10.64
N ILE A 787 20.47 18.48 -9.73
CA ILE A 787 19.34 17.78 -9.11
C ILE A 787 19.34 18.11 -7.61
N GLY A 788 18.22 18.60 -7.09
CA GLY A 788 18.02 18.80 -5.67
C GLY A 788 17.08 17.75 -5.10
N MET A 789 17.55 17.02 -4.09
CA MET A 789 16.79 16.00 -3.38
C MET A 789 16.52 16.45 -1.94
N SER A 790 15.25 16.35 -1.54
CA SER A 790 14.80 16.67 -0.18
C SER A 790 14.32 15.43 0.58
N GLY A 791 14.59 15.37 1.88
CA GLY A 791 14.13 14.30 2.76
C GLY A 791 14.11 14.69 4.24
N LEU A 792 13.02 14.38 4.92
CA LEU A 792 12.84 14.63 6.36
C LEU A 792 13.18 13.40 7.21
N LEU A 793 12.93 12.19 6.71
CA LEU A 793 13.06 10.96 7.50
C LEU A 793 14.51 10.45 7.54
N VAL A 794 14.86 9.74 8.62
CA VAL A 794 16.18 9.07 8.73
C VAL A 794 16.35 8.04 7.61
N LYS A 795 15.29 7.28 7.24
CA LYS A 795 15.31 6.36 6.09
C LYS A 795 15.60 7.08 4.76
N SER A 796 15.17 8.34 4.59
CA SER A 796 15.41 9.11 3.37
C SER A 796 16.90 9.36 3.10
N THR A 797 17.74 9.36 4.14
CA THR A 797 19.20 9.49 3.99
C THR A 797 19.82 8.30 3.26
N LEU A 798 19.33 7.08 3.51
CA LEU A 798 19.75 5.88 2.80
C LEU A 798 19.27 5.89 1.35
N ILE A 799 18.03 6.33 1.13
CA ILE A 799 17.46 6.44 -0.23
C ILE A 799 18.27 7.46 -1.05
N MET A 800 18.64 8.61 -0.47
CA MET A 800 19.50 9.58 -1.14
C MET A 800 20.87 8.99 -1.51
N ARG A 801 21.49 8.21 -0.62
CA ARG A 801 22.73 7.50 -0.94
C ARG A 801 22.54 6.54 -2.10
N ASP A 802 21.46 5.77 -2.11
CA ASP A 802 21.16 4.80 -3.16
C ASP A 802 20.85 5.50 -4.50
N ASN A 803 20.23 6.68 -4.47
CA ASN A 803 20.03 7.54 -5.63
C ASN A 803 21.36 8.03 -6.24
N LEU A 804 22.34 8.39 -5.41
CA LEU A 804 23.68 8.77 -5.87
C LEU A 804 24.38 7.59 -6.58
N ASN A 805 24.25 6.38 -6.05
CA ASN A 805 24.78 5.17 -6.70
C ASN A 805 24.10 4.91 -8.05
N GLU A 806 22.79 5.11 -8.16
CA GLU A 806 22.06 4.97 -9.43
C GLU A 806 22.53 6.01 -10.46
N LEU A 807 22.76 7.27 -10.05
CA LEU A 807 23.32 8.30 -10.94
C LEU A 807 24.71 7.91 -11.46
N ASN A 808 25.60 7.39 -10.60
CA ASN A 808 26.90 6.87 -11.04
C ASN A 808 26.74 5.70 -12.02
N THR A 809 25.85 4.76 -11.70
CA THR A 809 25.59 3.55 -12.52
C THR A 809 25.08 3.90 -13.92
N ARG A 810 24.37 5.04 -14.07
CA ARG A 810 23.91 5.55 -15.36
C ARG A 810 24.90 6.51 -16.04
N GLU A 811 26.12 6.64 -15.51
CA GLU A 811 27.15 7.55 -16.00
C GLU A 811 26.68 9.03 -16.03
N LEU A 812 25.88 9.42 -15.03
CA LEU A 812 25.31 10.78 -14.89
C LEU A 812 25.99 11.59 -13.78
N SER A 813 27.19 11.19 -13.35
CA SER A 813 27.97 11.90 -12.32
C SER A 813 28.36 13.33 -12.72
N ASP A 814 28.27 13.69 -14.00
CA ASP A 814 28.46 15.06 -14.48
C ASP A 814 27.39 16.05 -13.98
N ILE A 815 26.25 15.58 -13.45
CA ILE A 815 25.18 16.43 -12.93
C ILE A 815 25.41 16.73 -11.44
N PRO A 816 25.65 17.98 -11.01
CA PRO A 816 25.75 18.33 -9.61
C PRO A 816 24.49 17.97 -8.80
N VAL A 817 24.68 17.50 -7.56
CA VAL A 817 23.59 17.13 -6.66
C VAL A 817 23.58 17.99 -5.40
N LEU A 818 22.40 18.49 -5.02
CA LEU A 818 22.15 19.18 -3.77
C LEU A 818 21.26 18.31 -2.88
N LEU A 819 21.74 17.96 -1.68
CA LEU A 819 20.97 17.19 -0.70
C LEU A 819 20.55 18.08 0.47
N GLY A 820 19.26 18.12 0.78
CA GLY A 820 18.71 18.92 1.87
C GLY A 820 17.59 18.22 2.65
N GLY A 821 17.29 18.74 3.84
CA GLY A 821 16.22 18.24 4.70
C GLY A 821 16.69 17.85 6.11
N ALA A 822 15.74 17.76 7.05
CA ALA A 822 16.06 17.86 8.48
C ALA A 822 16.85 16.67 9.06
N ALA A 823 16.76 15.49 8.43
CA ALA A 823 17.53 14.31 8.85
C ALA A 823 18.99 14.34 8.38
N LEU A 824 19.36 15.23 7.45
CA LEU A 824 20.72 15.33 6.94
C LEU A 824 21.58 16.22 7.84
N THR A 825 22.85 15.86 7.95
CA THR A 825 23.87 16.71 8.54
C THR A 825 24.93 17.05 7.51
N ARG A 826 25.58 18.21 7.68
CA ARG A 826 26.71 18.62 6.82
C ARG A 826 27.79 17.54 6.76
N SER A 827 28.13 16.94 7.91
CA SER A 827 29.13 15.87 7.97
C SER A 827 28.72 14.65 7.15
N TYR A 828 27.46 14.25 7.17
CA TYR A 828 27.01 13.07 6.43
C TYR A 828 27.10 13.30 4.91
N VAL A 829 26.63 14.46 4.43
CA VAL A 829 26.64 14.77 3.00
C VAL A 829 28.06 15.06 2.49
N GLU A 830 28.79 15.99 3.12
CA GLU A 830 30.07 16.48 2.60
C GLU A 830 31.25 15.54 2.93
N ARG A 831 31.08 14.54 3.79
CA ARG A 831 32.12 13.54 4.10
C ARG A 831 31.75 12.14 3.67
N ASP A 832 30.61 11.63 4.10
CA ASP A 832 30.28 10.22 3.93
C ASP A 832 29.73 9.97 2.51
N LEU A 833 28.73 10.75 2.08
CA LEU A 833 28.14 10.64 0.74
C LEU A 833 29.03 11.17 -0.38
N ARG A 834 29.97 12.08 -0.06
CA ARG A 834 30.98 12.52 -1.02
C ARG A 834 31.94 11.40 -1.45
N ASN A 835 32.10 10.36 -0.64
CA ASN A 835 32.83 9.15 -1.06
C ASN A 835 31.98 8.19 -1.91
N VAL A 836 30.69 8.48 -2.07
CA VAL A 836 29.73 7.65 -2.82
C VAL A 836 29.50 8.22 -4.21
N TYR A 837 29.20 9.53 -4.32
CA TYR A 837 28.92 10.16 -5.60
C TYR A 837 30.23 10.54 -6.32
N GLU A 838 30.35 10.19 -7.60
CA GLU A 838 31.54 10.54 -8.39
C GLU A 838 31.52 12.01 -8.88
N GLY A 839 30.37 12.67 -8.79
CA GLY A 839 30.16 14.08 -9.15
C GLY A 839 30.19 15.05 -7.97
N ARG A 840 29.88 16.33 -8.24
CA ARG A 840 29.78 17.37 -7.20
C ARG A 840 28.56 17.16 -6.31
N LEU A 841 28.78 17.20 -4.99
CA LEU A 841 27.76 16.95 -3.98
C LEU A 841 27.74 18.03 -2.89
N PHE A 842 26.60 18.71 -2.75
CA PHE A 842 26.44 19.84 -1.83
C PHE A 842 25.40 19.58 -0.75
N TYR A 843 25.67 20.07 0.47
CA TYR A 843 24.69 20.08 1.55
C TYR A 843 23.88 21.39 1.56
N GLY A 844 22.60 21.28 1.22
CA GLY A 844 21.62 22.37 1.34
C GLY A 844 21.09 22.49 2.76
N LYS A 845 21.81 23.20 3.64
CA LYS A 845 21.37 23.46 5.03
C LYS A 845 20.01 24.17 5.07
N ASP A 846 19.82 25.13 4.18
CA ASP A 846 18.61 25.91 3.99
C ASP A 846 18.51 26.35 2.51
N ALA A 847 17.40 26.99 2.15
CA ALA A 847 17.15 27.39 0.78
C ALA A 847 18.10 28.49 0.26
N PHE A 848 18.74 29.27 1.13
CA PHE A 848 19.76 30.25 0.73
C PHE A 848 21.11 29.59 0.44
N GLU A 849 21.48 28.53 1.15
CA GLU A 849 22.64 27.73 0.79
C GLU A 849 22.44 27.07 -0.58
N GLY A 850 21.24 26.56 -0.86
CA GLY A 850 20.87 26.05 -2.19
C GLY A 850 21.03 27.12 -3.29
N LEU A 851 20.58 28.35 -3.03
CA LEU A 851 20.76 29.48 -3.94
C LEU A 851 22.25 29.81 -4.18
N ARG A 852 23.08 29.86 -3.12
CA ARG A 852 24.51 30.13 -3.24
C ARG A 852 25.25 29.09 -4.08
N VAL A 853 24.90 27.81 -3.90
CA VAL A 853 25.47 26.72 -4.69
C VAL A 853 25.07 26.89 -6.17
N MET A 854 23.80 27.19 -6.43
CA MET A 854 23.32 27.41 -7.80
C MET A 854 23.97 28.62 -8.47
N ASP A 855 24.17 29.73 -7.75
CA ASP A 855 24.88 30.92 -8.26
C ASP A 855 26.31 30.58 -8.64
N ARG A 856 27.01 29.82 -7.80
CA ARG A 856 28.39 29.41 -8.05
C ARG A 856 28.50 28.40 -9.21
N LEU A 857 27.57 27.45 -9.33
CA LEU A 857 27.49 26.55 -10.49
C LEU A 857 27.19 27.35 -11.78
N GLY A 858 26.35 28.38 -11.68
CA GLY A 858 26.07 29.31 -12.77
C GLY A 858 27.33 30.06 -13.24
N GLU A 859 28.13 30.59 -12.31
CA GLU A 859 29.41 31.25 -12.60
C GLU A 859 30.36 30.33 -13.36
N ILE A 860 30.56 29.10 -12.87
CA ILE A 860 31.45 28.09 -13.46
C ILE A 860 31.02 27.73 -14.88
N ARG A 861 29.71 27.64 -15.11
CA ARG A 861 29.14 27.39 -16.44
C ARG A 861 29.40 28.55 -17.40
N THR A 862 29.34 29.79 -16.93
CA THR A 862 29.59 30.98 -17.76
C THR A 862 31.07 31.29 -17.98
N ASP A 863 31.92 30.97 -17.01
CA ASP A 863 33.36 31.13 -17.05
C ASP A 863 34.07 29.92 -16.40
N PRO A 864 34.41 28.90 -17.20
CA PRO A 864 35.10 27.70 -16.71
C PRO A 864 36.46 27.97 -16.07
N SER A 865 37.06 29.16 -16.23
CA SER A 865 38.31 29.52 -15.55
C SER A 865 38.12 29.79 -14.05
N THR A 866 36.89 29.98 -13.61
CA THR A 866 36.51 30.11 -12.20
C THR A 866 36.30 28.77 -11.50
N ASP A 867 36.44 27.67 -12.23
CA ASP A 867 36.19 26.33 -11.74
C ASP A 867 37.25 25.87 -10.74
N ASP A 868 36.79 25.36 -9.61
CA ASP A 868 37.61 24.72 -8.60
C ASP A 868 37.23 23.24 -8.58
N PRO A 869 38.10 22.33 -9.06
CA PRO A 869 37.82 20.89 -9.10
C PRO A 869 37.55 20.29 -7.72
N ASP A 870 38.04 20.93 -6.65
CA ASP A 870 37.87 20.47 -5.27
C ASP A 870 36.62 21.08 -4.60
N TRP A 871 35.87 21.94 -5.31
CA TRP A 871 34.64 22.54 -4.82
C TRP A 871 33.40 21.69 -5.15
N GLY A 872 32.88 21.05 -4.11
CA GLY A 872 31.70 20.18 -4.19
C GLY A 872 32.06 18.71 -4.11
#